data_AF-A0A939R7K5-F1
#
_entry.id   AF-A0A939R7K5-F1
#
_cell.length_a   1.000
_cell.length_b   1.000
_cell.length_c   1.000
_cell.angle_alpha   90.00
_cell.angle_beta   90.00
_cell.angle_gamma   90.00
#
_symmetry.space_group_name_H-M   'P 1'
#
loop_
_entity.id
_entity.type
_entity.pdbx_description
1 polymer ?
#
loop_
_entity_poly.entity_id
_entity_poly.type
_entity_poly.pdbx_seq_one_letter_code
_entity_poly.pdbx_strand_id
1 'polypeptide(L)'
;MAGKRVSGSITVYLTLVFVLILSLIAVSLEAAAAAALRSRAEAALASGMESALADYYRPLFDKYGIFALDLGYGDTRANTPELEKRVSGYAKVNSGGCEVTSCRVTGTVPVTADGGRYFISQAVEAEKITMTEGLLESLGERLGLIAGQSDVSTVLTKKTELEEELAGIDIYTAELMGLIDGVEIDTGLILEGRGIYRIRSTFVKRFMVGSTDSISVGINCPKIYEKLKGKYSNPVEKTAELSLLAGEYAALLAETEAKEAEIAPFREELELLTEAIMQAEDDELKELRAAAEELDERVSGMEAELAKIRAKASLSGRECGNLSEDLKTLYLETLSCLKETEIAAGSALELTESLRPKVESFEQLLGSMEGIIDEETLGQLGESVTSMKEYVGLGNSNTADFETIRATALSDRQLLDGNLAVEILDFPGQTSEAAAKWSRQLAVLAERMKAFSYDGMFFDYASFEAAAAEDIMLEGINGFVLEPLSEIWLDFLLEDAGSLSEAELNTFFLPILDGKEEAEETAGNTDDTMFETLCGVLRNGISQLYDKAVFDMYLHDRFNSYANTDRMRASVLKYEQEYLLCGNTNDRVNLAGAMAQLLMLRMISAGLFTFTDSDTTARAGAAAQAIAGFTGLPFLVAIVKYLILTVWAFEQAVVETAAIARGKKVPVLTSKESFCIKLGELLSFSKELTALKAGEFKEGGPSLSYEEYLYALLLVRKNETLAGRALNLIQENIRYEYGGSFLICNCIVGFEAEAGFSSGAMYLTNFPGRGKDRSIRGYSVNVSARKSY
;
A
#
# COMPACT_ATOMS: atom_id res chain seq x y z
N MET A 1 -35.91 103.05 -70.50
CA MET A 1 -36.38 102.15 -69.43
C MET A 1 -35.72 100.79 -69.58
N ALA A 2 -35.57 100.09 -68.45
CA ALA A 2 -35.16 98.70 -68.29
C ALA A 2 -33.66 98.38 -68.40
N GLY A 3 -32.99 98.45 -67.25
CA GLY A 3 -31.67 97.85 -67.05
C GLY A 3 -31.74 96.32 -67.13
N LYS A 4 -30.75 95.72 -67.78
CA LYS A 4 -30.43 94.30 -67.62
C LYS A 4 -29.30 94.19 -66.60
N ARG A 5 -29.67 93.99 -65.33
CA ARG A 5 -28.79 93.34 -64.35
C ARG A 5 -28.46 91.95 -64.93
N VAL A 6 -27.25 91.76 -65.41
CA VAL A 6 -26.78 90.41 -65.74
C VAL A 6 -26.55 89.70 -64.41
N SER A 7 -27.30 88.62 -64.19
CA SER A 7 -27.24 87.83 -62.96
C SER A 7 -25.88 87.14 -62.84
N GLY A 8 -24.99 87.68 -61.99
CA GLY A 8 -23.78 86.97 -61.54
C GLY A 8 -24.08 85.74 -60.67
N SER A 9 -25.33 85.27 -60.61
CA SER A 9 -25.77 84.14 -59.77
C SER A 9 -25.09 82.83 -60.16
N ILE A 10 -24.85 82.60 -61.45
CA ILE A 10 -24.16 81.40 -61.94
C ILE A 10 -22.69 81.42 -61.50
N THR A 11 -22.02 82.57 -61.59
CA THR A 11 -20.60 82.70 -61.19
C THR A 11 -20.41 82.60 -59.68
N VAL A 12 -21.32 83.18 -58.88
CA VAL A 12 -21.29 83.06 -57.40
C VAL A 12 -21.62 81.64 -56.94
N TYR A 13 -22.59 80.97 -57.57
CA TYR A 13 -22.92 79.57 -57.27
C TYR A 13 -21.77 78.64 -57.69
N LEU A 14 -21.19 78.82 -58.88
CA LEU A 14 -20.06 78.02 -59.37
C LEU A 14 -18.80 78.22 -58.51
N THR A 15 -18.53 79.44 -58.04
CA THR A 15 -17.40 79.70 -57.12
C THR A 15 -17.62 79.08 -55.75
N LEU A 16 -18.84 79.11 -55.20
CA LEU A 16 -19.17 78.41 -53.95
C LEU A 16 -19.02 76.89 -54.09
N VAL A 17 -19.54 76.30 -55.18
CA VAL A 17 -19.38 74.87 -55.48
C VAL A 17 -17.90 74.52 -55.69
N PHE A 18 -17.14 75.36 -56.39
CA PHE A 18 -15.71 75.15 -56.61
C PHE A 18 -14.92 75.21 -55.30
N VAL A 19 -15.23 76.14 -54.39
CA VAL A 19 -14.63 76.21 -53.05
C VAL A 19 -14.99 74.98 -52.21
N LEU A 20 -16.23 74.48 -52.29
CA LEU A 20 -16.65 73.24 -51.61
C LEU A 20 -15.96 72.00 -52.16
N ILE A 21 -15.76 71.91 -53.48
CA ILE A 21 -15.03 70.81 -54.11
C ILE A 21 -13.54 70.87 -53.71
N LEU A 22 -12.93 72.06 -53.73
CA LEU A 22 -11.55 72.25 -53.29
C LEU A 22 -11.35 71.94 -51.81
N SER A 23 -12.30 72.31 -50.94
CA SER A 23 -12.23 71.97 -49.52
C SER A 23 -12.39 70.46 -49.30
N LEU A 24 -13.28 69.78 -50.04
CA LEU A 24 -13.43 68.34 -49.99
C LEU A 24 -12.13 67.64 -50.43
N ILE A 25 -11.53 68.05 -51.55
CA ILE A 25 -10.26 67.51 -52.05
C ILE A 25 -9.15 67.73 -51.02
N ALA A 26 -9.07 68.92 -50.42
CA ALA A 26 -8.07 69.22 -49.39
C ALA A 26 -8.25 68.35 -48.13
N VAL A 27 -9.49 68.17 -47.65
CA VAL A 27 -9.80 67.28 -46.52
C VAL A 27 -9.47 65.82 -46.85
N SER A 28 -9.80 65.35 -48.05
CA SER A 28 -9.47 63.99 -48.49
C SER A 28 -7.96 63.76 -48.60
N LEU A 29 -7.19 64.74 -49.11
CA LEU A 29 -5.73 64.67 -49.16
C LEU A 29 -5.10 64.69 -47.76
N GLU A 30 -5.61 65.53 -46.85
CA GLU A 30 -5.16 65.58 -45.45
C GLU A 30 -5.47 64.28 -44.71
N ALA A 31 -6.67 63.71 -44.91
CA ALA A 31 -7.04 62.41 -44.37
C ALA A 31 -6.17 61.27 -44.93
N ALA A 32 -5.90 61.28 -46.23
CA ALA A 32 -5.01 60.32 -46.87
C ALA A 32 -3.56 60.44 -46.35
N ALA A 33 -3.06 61.66 -46.15
CA ALA A 33 -1.74 61.90 -45.58
C ALA A 33 -1.61 61.41 -44.13
N ALA A 34 -2.63 61.68 -43.29
CA ALA A 34 -2.69 61.20 -41.91
C ALA A 34 -2.76 59.67 -41.84
N ALA A 35 -3.58 59.03 -42.68
CA ALA A 35 -3.67 57.58 -42.77
C ALA A 35 -2.36 56.94 -43.27
N ALA A 36 -1.72 57.54 -44.27
CA ALA A 36 -0.42 57.10 -44.78
C ALA A 36 0.70 57.21 -43.73
N LEU A 37 0.73 58.30 -42.95
CA LEU A 37 1.66 58.44 -41.84
C LEU A 37 1.44 57.34 -40.79
N ARG A 38 0.18 57.09 -40.40
CA ARG A 38 -0.16 56.05 -39.43
C ARG A 38 0.30 54.67 -39.90
N SER A 39 -0.02 54.30 -41.14
CA SER A 39 0.40 53.02 -41.72
C SER A 39 1.93 52.88 -41.78
N ARG A 40 2.65 53.95 -42.15
CA ARG A 40 4.12 53.95 -42.12
C ARG A 40 4.68 53.84 -40.70
N ALA A 41 4.09 54.55 -39.75
CA ALA A 41 4.50 54.50 -38.34
C ALA A 41 4.30 53.09 -37.75
N GLU A 42 3.15 52.45 -38.03
CA GLU A 42 2.88 51.06 -37.63
C GLU A 42 3.88 50.09 -38.25
N ALA A 43 4.15 50.20 -39.56
CA ALA A 43 5.13 49.36 -40.25
C ALA A 43 6.57 49.58 -39.74
N ALA A 44 6.95 50.84 -39.49
CA ALA A 44 8.27 51.19 -38.99
C ALA A 44 8.50 50.70 -37.55
N LEU A 45 7.49 50.85 -36.68
CA LEU A 45 7.53 50.30 -35.32
C LEU A 45 7.60 48.77 -35.36
N ALA A 46 6.73 48.11 -36.13
CA ALA A 46 6.72 46.65 -36.25
C ALA A 46 8.06 46.10 -36.75
N SER A 47 8.63 46.71 -37.80
CA SER A 47 9.95 46.32 -38.34
C SER A 47 11.07 46.61 -37.33
N GLY A 48 10.96 47.71 -36.58
CA GLY A 48 11.91 48.05 -35.52
C GLY A 48 11.89 47.06 -34.36
N MET A 49 10.70 46.58 -33.99
CA MET A 49 10.53 45.54 -32.98
C MET A 49 11.04 44.17 -33.47
N GLU A 50 10.75 43.78 -34.71
CA GLU A 50 11.31 42.55 -35.31
C GLU A 50 12.84 42.59 -35.37
N SER A 51 13.41 43.76 -35.71
CA SER A 51 14.86 43.95 -35.70
C SER A 51 15.45 43.85 -34.29
N ALA A 52 14.73 44.34 -33.27
CA ALA A 52 15.16 44.19 -31.88
C ALA A 52 15.06 42.72 -31.41
N LEU A 53 14.04 41.97 -31.82
CA LEU A 53 13.94 40.53 -31.53
C LEU A 53 15.00 39.72 -32.29
N ALA A 54 15.51 40.19 -33.43
CA ALA A 54 16.64 39.55 -34.10
C ALA A 54 17.94 39.56 -33.26
N ASP A 55 18.03 40.41 -32.23
CA ASP A 55 19.13 40.41 -31.24
C ASP A 55 18.95 39.33 -30.16
N TYR A 56 18.29 38.20 -30.47
CA TYR A 56 18.10 37.08 -29.54
C TYR A 56 19.44 36.59 -28.97
N TYR A 57 19.39 36.03 -27.77
CA TYR A 57 20.57 35.55 -27.07
C TYR A 57 21.08 34.25 -27.72
N ARG A 58 22.14 34.37 -28.53
CA ARG A 58 22.67 33.25 -29.33
C ARG A 58 23.00 31.99 -28.53
N PRO A 59 23.66 32.03 -27.36
CA PRO A 59 23.98 30.80 -26.64
C PRO A 59 22.76 29.96 -26.27
N LEU A 60 21.62 30.61 -26.02
CA LEU A 60 20.36 29.93 -25.74
C LEU A 60 19.77 29.28 -27.01
N PHE A 61 19.87 29.95 -28.16
CA PHE A 61 19.44 29.37 -29.44
C PHE A 61 20.38 28.25 -29.93
N ASP A 62 21.69 28.45 -29.92
CA ASP A 62 22.66 27.51 -30.47
C ASP A 62 22.67 26.16 -29.71
N LYS A 63 22.41 26.19 -28.40
CA LYS A 63 22.44 25.00 -27.54
C LYS A 63 21.07 24.37 -27.33
N TYR A 64 20.04 25.20 -27.17
CA TYR A 64 18.71 24.77 -26.76
C TYR A 64 17.64 25.04 -27.83
N GLY A 65 17.95 25.74 -28.91
CA GLY A 65 16.97 26.06 -29.96
C GLY A 65 15.89 27.06 -29.52
N ILE A 66 16.11 27.78 -28.42
CA ILE A 66 15.12 28.72 -27.86
C ILE A 66 15.47 30.15 -28.29
N PHE A 67 14.51 30.82 -28.93
CA PHE A 67 14.54 32.24 -29.18
C PHE A 67 14.05 33.02 -27.96
N ALA A 68 14.96 33.77 -27.35
CA ALA A 68 14.64 34.77 -26.34
C ALA A 68 15.64 35.93 -26.40
N LEU A 69 15.17 37.15 -26.15
CA LEU A 69 15.99 38.34 -26.02
C LEU A 69 16.37 38.54 -24.56
N ASP A 70 17.67 38.57 -24.25
CA ASP A 70 18.17 38.89 -22.91
C ASP A 70 18.10 40.41 -22.66
N LEU A 71 17.23 40.83 -21.73
CA LEU A 71 17.15 42.23 -21.31
C LEU A 71 18.29 42.67 -20.39
N GLY A 72 19.06 41.73 -19.84
CA GLY A 72 20.24 42.03 -19.04
C GLY A 72 21.37 42.61 -19.87
N TYR A 73 21.46 42.27 -21.17
CA TYR A 73 22.56 42.61 -22.06
C TYR A 73 23.94 42.30 -21.44
N GLY A 74 24.03 41.16 -20.74
CA GLY A 74 25.22 40.74 -20.00
C GLY A 74 25.29 41.21 -18.54
N ASP A 75 24.28 41.90 -18.02
CA ASP A 75 24.11 42.23 -16.60
C ASP A 75 22.94 41.45 -15.98
N THR A 76 22.92 41.36 -14.67
CA THR A 76 21.88 40.71 -13.86
C THR A 76 20.57 41.49 -13.82
N ARG A 77 20.56 42.77 -14.18
CA ARG A 77 19.36 43.62 -14.14
C ARG A 77 18.84 43.88 -15.55
N ALA A 78 17.55 43.59 -15.76
CA ALA A 78 16.86 43.95 -16.99
C ALA A 78 16.94 45.46 -17.28
N ASN A 79 17.37 45.81 -18.50
CA ASN A 79 17.57 47.17 -18.98
C ASN A 79 16.57 47.49 -20.11
N THR A 80 15.31 47.68 -19.72
CA THR A 80 14.24 48.08 -20.66
C THR A 80 14.51 49.41 -21.38
N PRO A 81 15.17 50.43 -20.78
CA PRO A 81 15.53 51.64 -21.53
C PRO A 81 16.47 51.38 -22.72
N GLU A 82 17.40 50.42 -22.62
CA GLU A 82 18.26 50.08 -23.76
C GLU A 82 17.46 49.39 -24.88
N LEU A 83 16.45 48.57 -24.55
CA LEU A 83 15.52 48.02 -25.53
C LEU A 83 14.72 49.14 -26.23
N GLU A 84 14.16 50.09 -25.49
CA GLU A 84 13.44 51.25 -26.05
C GLU A 84 14.30 52.05 -27.04
N LYS A 85 15.57 52.27 -26.68
CA LYS A 85 16.53 52.96 -27.52
C LYS A 85 16.84 52.19 -28.80
N ARG A 86 17.02 50.86 -28.73
CA ARG A 86 17.24 50.01 -29.91
C ARG A 86 16.03 50.01 -30.84
N VAL A 87 14.83 49.81 -30.30
CA VAL A 87 13.58 49.85 -31.08
C VAL A 87 13.40 51.22 -31.73
N SER A 88 13.63 52.31 -31.01
CA SER A 88 13.59 53.67 -31.57
C SER A 88 14.59 53.85 -32.71
N GLY A 89 15.81 53.35 -32.54
CA GLY A 89 16.86 53.37 -33.56
C GLY A 89 16.46 52.63 -34.84
N TYR A 90 16.01 51.38 -34.72
CA TYR A 90 15.57 50.58 -35.85
C TYR A 90 14.31 51.15 -36.51
N ALA A 91 13.32 51.60 -35.72
CA ALA A 91 12.11 52.23 -36.24
C ALA A 91 12.40 53.53 -37.00
N LYS A 92 13.39 54.31 -36.56
CA LYS A 92 13.82 55.53 -37.26
C LYS A 92 14.43 55.23 -38.63
N VAL A 93 15.19 54.14 -38.77
CA VAL A 93 15.73 53.73 -40.07
C VAL A 93 14.60 53.33 -41.03
N ASN A 94 13.57 52.67 -40.50
CA ASN A 94 12.43 52.16 -41.26
C ASN A 94 11.29 53.18 -41.45
N SER A 95 11.41 54.40 -40.90
CA SER A 95 10.32 55.40 -40.87
C SER A 95 10.08 56.15 -42.19
N GLY A 96 10.94 55.94 -43.19
CA GLY A 96 10.81 56.58 -44.50
C GLY A 96 10.86 58.11 -44.44
N GLY A 97 11.61 58.68 -43.48
CA GLY A 97 11.78 60.13 -43.30
C GLY A 97 10.94 60.75 -42.18
N CYS A 98 10.17 59.97 -41.43
CA CYS A 98 9.46 60.46 -40.23
C CYS A 98 10.41 60.50 -39.02
N GLU A 99 10.26 61.49 -38.15
CA GLU A 99 11.00 61.56 -36.88
C GLU A 99 10.29 60.74 -35.81
N VAL A 100 11.04 59.86 -35.12
CA VAL A 100 10.55 59.16 -33.93
C VAL A 100 10.68 60.12 -32.74
N THR A 101 9.56 60.50 -32.14
CA THR A 101 9.49 61.48 -31.05
C THR A 101 9.53 60.83 -29.66
N SER A 102 9.04 59.60 -29.54
CA SER A 102 9.11 58.80 -28.32
C SER A 102 9.06 57.31 -28.67
N CYS A 103 9.64 56.48 -27.80
CA CYS A 103 9.47 55.03 -27.84
C CYS A 103 9.46 54.55 -26.38
N ARG A 104 8.50 53.70 -26.03
CA ARG A 104 8.35 53.12 -24.70
C ARG A 104 7.94 51.67 -24.82
N VAL A 105 8.54 50.79 -24.03
CA VAL A 105 8.07 49.42 -23.87
C VAL A 105 6.97 49.42 -22.81
N THR A 106 5.78 48.95 -23.19
CA THR A 106 4.58 48.95 -22.34
C THR A 106 4.34 47.62 -21.63
N GLY A 107 4.91 46.53 -22.16
CA GLY A 107 4.84 45.20 -21.56
C GLY A 107 5.87 44.25 -22.14
N THR A 108 6.23 43.23 -21.37
CA THR A 108 7.19 42.18 -21.76
C THR A 108 6.63 40.82 -21.42
N VAL A 109 6.92 39.82 -22.24
CA VAL A 109 6.53 38.43 -22.01
C VAL A 109 7.81 37.64 -21.73
N PRO A 110 8.12 37.30 -20.46
CA PRO A 110 9.29 36.51 -20.14
C PRO A 110 9.12 35.07 -20.64
N VAL A 111 10.24 34.38 -20.89
CA VAL A 111 10.24 32.95 -21.28
C VAL A 111 9.65 32.04 -20.20
N THR A 112 9.70 32.48 -18.94
CA THR A 112 9.14 31.82 -17.76
C THR A 112 7.63 32.06 -17.57
N ALA A 113 7.00 32.91 -18.39
CA ALA A 113 5.57 33.23 -18.28
C ALA A 113 4.68 31.99 -18.49
N ASP A 114 3.49 32.02 -17.88
CA ASP A 114 2.45 31.01 -18.03
C ASP A 114 2.96 29.57 -17.79
N GLY A 115 3.75 29.37 -16.71
CA GLY A 115 4.32 28.07 -16.38
C GLY A 115 5.38 27.57 -17.36
N GLY A 116 6.01 28.46 -18.13
CA GLY A 116 6.99 28.09 -19.16
C GLY A 116 6.37 27.66 -20.49
N ARG A 117 5.09 27.99 -20.75
CA ARG A 117 4.39 27.63 -21.99
C ARG A 117 5.14 28.03 -23.26
N TYR A 118 5.76 29.21 -23.26
CA TYR A 118 6.52 29.69 -24.42
C TYR A 118 7.81 28.91 -24.65
N PHE A 119 8.46 28.45 -23.58
CA PHE A 119 9.59 27.53 -23.68
C PHE A 119 9.14 26.19 -24.24
N ILE A 120 8.08 25.58 -23.68
CA ILE A 120 7.54 24.30 -24.15
C ILE A 120 7.18 24.38 -25.63
N SER A 121 6.47 25.44 -26.05
CA SER A 121 6.06 25.60 -27.45
C SER A 121 7.25 25.68 -28.41
N GLN A 122 8.32 26.38 -28.03
CA GLN A 122 9.53 26.47 -28.86
C GLN A 122 10.32 25.16 -28.88
N ALA A 123 10.43 24.48 -27.74
CA ALA A 123 11.05 23.16 -27.63
C ALA A 123 10.34 22.13 -28.52
N VAL A 124 9.01 22.10 -28.46
CA VAL A 124 8.18 21.21 -29.30
C VAL A 124 8.36 21.53 -30.79
N GLU A 125 8.37 22.81 -31.17
CA GLU A 125 8.56 23.19 -32.56
C GLU A 125 9.97 22.85 -33.09
N ALA A 126 10.99 23.00 -32.24
CA ALA A 126 12.36 22.63 -32.59
C ALA A 126 12.49 21.11 -32.86
N GLU A 127 11.77 20.29 -32.08
CA GLU A 127 11.86 18.83 -32.16
C GLU A 127 10.90 18.23 -33.20
N LYS A 128 9.79 18.91 -33.51
CA LYS A 128 8.87 18.53 -34.61
C LYS A 128 9.56 18.36 -35.96
N ILE A 129 10.67 19.06 -36.19
CA ILE A 129 11.41 19.02 -37.46
C ILE A 129 12.29 17.77 -37.58
N THR A 130 12.80 17.25 -36.47
CA THR A 130 13.71 16.10 -36.38
C THR A 130 12.99 14.79 -36.14
N MET A 131 11.81 14.84 -35.53
CA MET A 131 11.06 13.69 -35.10
C MET A 131 10.24 13.01 -36.22
N THR A 132 10.25 11.67 -36.23
CA THR A 132 9.43 10.87 -37.15
C THR A 132 8.29 10.20 -36.40
N GLU A 133 7.08 10.21 -36.96
CA GLU A 133 5.90 9.54 -36.37
C GLU A 133 6.18 8.06 -36.03
N GLY A 134 6.97 7.37 -36.85
CA GLY A 134 7.34 5.96 -36.62
C GLY A 134 8.23 5.72 -35.38
N LEU A 135 9.02 6.71 -34.93
CA LEU A 135 9.79 6.60 -33.69
C LEU A 135 8.88 6.70 -32.46
N LEU A 136 7.88 7.58 -32.52
CA LEU A 136 6.86 7.71 -31.46
C LEU A 136 6.00 6.45 -31.38
N GLU A 137 5.58 5.89 -32.52
CA GLU A 137 4.80 4.65 -32.56
C GLU A 137 5.58 3.48 -31.98
N SER A 138 6.85 3.30 -32.37
CA SER A 138 7.70 2.23 -31.84
C SER A 138 7.93 2.32 -30.32
N LEU A 139 8.13 3.53 -29.79
CA LEU A 139 8.23 3.74 -28.35
C LEU A 139 6.88 3.53 -27.65
N GLY A 140 5.79 4.02 -28.24
CA GLY A 140 4.43 3.85 -27.74
C GLY A 140 4.02 2.40 -27.60
N GLU A 141 4.36 1.54 -28.57
CA GLU A 141 4.09 0.11 -28.49
C GLU A 141 4.83 -0.55 -27.32
N ARG A 142 6.14 -0.28 -27.16
CA ARG A 142 6.92 -0.85 -26.05
C ARG A 142 6.46 -0.33 -24.68
N LEU A 143 6.15 0.95 -24.57
CA LEU A 143 5.67 1.56 -23.33
C LEU A 143 4.24 1.11 -23.00
N GLY A 144 3.38 0.89 -24.01
CA GLY A 144 2.03 0.34 -23.82
C GLY A 144 2.02 -1.02 -23.09
N LEU A 145 3.10 -1.80 -23.18
CA LEU A 145 3.26 -3.03 -22.41
C LEU A 145 3.39 -2.80 -20.90
N ILE A 146 3.83 -1.61 -20.46
CA ILE A 146 3.83 -1.22 -19.04
C ILE A 146 2.38 -1.02 -18.57
N ALA A 147 1.54 -0.37 -19.38
CA ALA A 147 0.14 -0.14 -19.05
C ALA A 147 -0.67 -1.44 -18.90
N GLY A 148 -0.39 -2.44 -19.73
CA GLY A 148 -1.04 -3.76 -19.64
C GLY A 148 -0.77 -4.49 -18.32
N GLN A 149 0.32 -4.15 -17.61
CA GLN A 149 0.65 -4.75 -16.31
C GLN A 149 -0.30 -4.29 -15.18
N SER A 150 -0.87 -3.09 -15.26
CA SER A 150 -1.77 -2.55 -14.23
C SER A 150 -3.08 -3.35 -14.13
N ASP A 151 -3.62 -3.84 -15.26
CA ASP A 151 -4.85 -4.65 -15.25
C ASP A 151 -4.63 -5.99 -14.53
N VAL A 152 -3.51 -6.68 -14.83
CA VAL A 152 -3.15 -7.94 -14.16
C VAL A 152 -2.75 -7.70 -12.69
N SER A 153 -2.00 -6.62 -12.41
CA SER A 153 -1.65 -6.23 -11.03
C SER A 153 -2.89 -5.99 -10.18
N THR A 154 -3.91 -5.29 -10.71
CA THR A 154 -5.18 -5.05 -10.01
C THR A 154 -5.88 -6.35 -9.63
N VAL A 155 -5.85 -7.34 -10.52
CA VAL A 155 -6.43 -8.66 -10.27
C VAL A 155 -5.63 -9.39 -9.18
N LEU A 156 -4.30 -9.34 -9.24
CA LEU A 156 -3.43 -9.95 -8.23
C LEU A 156 -3.57 -9.30 -6.85
N THR A 157 -3.66 -7.97 -6.76
CA THR A 157 -3.87 -7.27 -5.49
C THR A 157 -5.18 -7.70 -4.84
N LYS A 158 -6.28 -7.73 -5.61
CA LYS A 158 -7.56 -8.22 -5.11
C LYS A 158 -7.52 -9.69 -4.70
N LYS A 159 -6.77 -10.50 -5.45
CA LYS A 159 -6.54 -11.91 -5.09
C LYS A 159 -5.86 -12.01 -3.74
N THR A 160 -4.75 -11.29 -3.53
CA THR A 160 -3.97 -11.33 -2.29
C THR A 160 -4.75 -10.77 -1.10
N GLU A 161 -5.49 -9.68 -1.27
CA GLU A 161 -6.37 -9.12 -0.23
C GLU A 161 -7.43 -10.14 0.19
N LEU A 162 -8.07 -10.81 -0.78
CA LEU A 162 -9.09 -11.80 -0.50
C LEU A 162 -8.51 -13.04 0.19
N GLU A 163 -7.33 -13.51 -0.21
CA GLU A 163 -6.63 -14.61 0.47
C GLU A 163 -6.21 -14.26 1.90
N GLU A 164 -5.81 -13.00 2.15
CA GLU A 164 -5.55 -12.49 3.50
C GLU A 164 -6.83 -12.42 4.35
N GLU A 165 -7.98 -12.13 3.76
CA GLU A 165 -9.25 -12.20 4.51
C GLU A 165 -9.69 -13.66 4.76
N LEU A 166 -9.53 -14.55 3.77
CA LEU A 166 -9.85 -15.98 3.88
C LEU A 166 -9.01 -16.68 4.94
N ALA A 167 -7.77 -16.22 5.14
CA ALA A 167 -6.91 -16.62 6.23
C ALA A 167 -7.54 -16.53 7.62
N GLY A 168 -8.44 -15.56 7.83
CA GLY A 168 -9.12 -15.38 9.11
C GLY A 168 -9.90 -16.63 9.52
N ILE A 169 -10.32 -17.45 8.56
CA ILE A 169 -10.97 -18.75 8.79
C ILE A 169 -9.99 -19.75 9.44
N ASP A 170 -8.73 -19.76 9.00
CA ASP A 170 -7.70 -20.64 9.57
C ASP A 170 -7.29 -20.21 10.99
N ILE A 171 -7.41 -18.91 11.32
CA ILE A 171 -7.21 -18.41 12.70
C ILE A 171 -8.28 -18.99 13.62
N TYR A 172 -9.56 -18.95 13.24
CA TYR A 172 -10.62 -19.57 14.03
C TYR A 172 -10.47 -21.09 14.08
N THR A 173 -10.00 -21.72 13.01
CA THR A 173 -9.71 -23.16 13.00
C THR A 173 -8.64 -23.51 14.03
N ALA A 174 -7.55 -22.74 14.10
CA ALA A 174 -6.50 -22.91 15.11
C ALA A 174 -7.01 -22.67 16.55
N GLU A 175 -7.87 -21.67 16.74
CA GLU A 175 -8.53 -21.42 18.03
C GLU A 175 -9.40 -22.60 18.46
N LEU A 176 -10.21 -23.14 17.53
CA LEU A 176 -11.06 -24.30 17.76
C LEU A 176 -10.23 -25.57 18.05
N MET A 177 -9.10 -25.80 17.38
CA MET A 177 -8.16 -26.88 17.71
C MET A 177 -7.67 -26.75 19.16
N GLY A 178 -7.37 -25.53 19.62
CA GLY A 178 -7.00 -25.25 21.00
C GLY A 178 -8.13 -25.51 22.00
N LEU A 179 -9.35 -25.09 21.69
CA LEU A 179 -10.52 -25.22 22.56
C LEU A 179 -11.05 -26.66 22.64
N ILE A 180 -11.05 -27.38 21.53
CA ILE A 180 -11.65 -28.71 21.40
C ILE A 180 -10.64 -29.79 21.76
N ASP A 181 -9.48 -29.80 21.10
CA ASP A 181 -8.46 -30.85 21.21
C ASP A 181 -7.35 -30.52 22.20
N GLY A 182 -7.25 -29.26 22.61
CA GLY A 182 -6.19 -28.80 23.49
C GLY A 182 -4.87 -28.55 22.79
N VAL A 183 -4.84 -28.45 21.46
CA VAL A 183 -3.63 -28.20 20.67
C VAL A 183 -3.58 -26.72 20.28
N GLU A 184 -2.74 -25.95 20.96
CA GLU A 184 -2.46 -24.56 20.60
C GLU A 184 -1.24 -24.49 19.68
N ILE A 185 -1.40 -23.90 18.51
CA ILE A 185 -0.32 -23.67 17.56
C ILE A 185 0.37 -22.36 17.94
N ASP A 186 1.69 -22.38 18.11
CA ASP A 186 2.47 -21.16 18.34
C ASP A 186 2.71 -20.51 16.97
N THR A 187 2.07 -19.37 16.71
CA THR A 187 2.16 -18.66 15.42
C THR A 187 3.46 -17.87 15.27
N GLY A 188 4.34 -17.89 16.28
CA GLY A 188 5.66 -17.29 16.23
C GLY A 188 6.54 -17.99 15.18
N LEU A 189 6.75 -17.32 14.05
CA LEU A 189 7.74 -17.67 13.00
C LEU A 189 9.21 -17.69 13.51
N ILE A 190 9.45 -17.59 14.82
CA ILE A 190 10.77 -17.68 15.46
C ILE A 190 10.72 -18.84 16.46
N LEU A 191 11.20 -20.00 16.03
CA LEU A 191 11.39 -21.15 16.91
C LEU A 191 12.66 -20.95 17.76
N GLU A 192 12.56 -20.20 18.86
CA GLU A 192 13.58 -20.22 19.92
C GLU A 192 13.52 -21.53 20.73
N GLY A 193 13.72 -22.68 20.07
CA GLY A 193 13.81 -24.00 20.73
C GLY A 193 12.58 -24.44 21.53
N ARG A 194 11.44 -23.72 21.43
CA ARG A 194 10.14 -24.12 21.99
C ARG A 194 9.37 -24.87 20.91
N GLY A 195 8.82 -26.03 21.27
CA GLY A 195 8.12 -26.88 20.30
C GLY A 195 6.98 -26.15 19.58
N ILE A 196 6.74 -26.56 18.34
CA ILE A 196 5.75 -26.07 17.35
C ILE A 196 4.31 -25.85 17.88
N TYR A 197 3.94 -26.58 18.92
CA TYR A 197 2.61 -26.52 19.52
C TYR A 197 2.71 -26.71 21.03
N ARG A 198 1.73 -26.16 21.75
CA ARG A 198 1.55 -26.30 23.18
C ARG A 198 0.24 -27.05 23.45
N ILE A 199 0.21 -27.77 24.58
CA ILE A 199 -1.00 -28.47 24.99
C ILE A 199 -1.67 -27.68 26.11
N ARG A 200 -2.90 -27.20 25.86
CA ARG A 200 -3.71 -26.54 26.89
C ARG A 200 -3.95 -27.46 28.08
N SER A 201 -4.14 -26.85 29.24
CA SER A 201 -4.61 -27.57 30.42
C SER A 201 -6.10 -27.88 30.31
N THR A 202 -6.90 -27.02 29.66
CA THR A 202 -8.36 -27.09 29.56
C THR A 202 -8.81 -27.13 28.11
N PHE A 203 -9.68 -28.07 27.76
CA PHE A 203 -10.26 -28.25 26.43
C PHE A 203 -11.46 -29.21 26.47
N VAL A 204 -12.35 -29.15 25.48
CA VAL A 204 -13.62 -29.90 25.45
C VAL A 204 -13.39 -31.40 25.54
N LYS A 205 -12.51 -31.96 24.70
CA LYS A 205 -12.25 -33.40 24.68
C LYS A 205 -11.59 -33.93 25.95
N ARG A 206 -11.22 -33.13 26.96
CA ARG A 206 -10.87 -33.69 28.29
C ARG A 206 -12.04 -34.45 28.90
N PHE A 207 -13.26 -34.03 28.59
CA PHE A 207 -14.51 -34.69 28.92
C PHE A 207 -14.81 -35.72 27.82
N MET A 208 -14.18 -36.91 27.86
CA MET A 208 -14.37 -37.97 26.85
C MET A 208 -15.41 -39.01 27.30
N VAL A 209 -16.51 -39.14 26.56
CA VAL A 209 -17.49 -40.22 26.73
C VAL A 209 -17.14 -41.36 25.77
N GLY A 210 -16.61 -42.46 26.29
CA GLY A 210 -16.23 -43.62 25.50
C GLY A 210 -14.74 -43.94 25.58
N SER A 211 -14.19 -44.52 24.50
CA SER A 211 -12.78 -44.89 24.45
C SER A 211 -11.87 -43.68 24.24
N THR A 212 -10.67 -43.75 24.81
CA THR A 212 -9.65 -42.69 24.75
C THR A 212 -8.54 -43.00 23.75
N ASP A 213 -8.74 -43.97 22.85
CA ASP A 213 -7.80 -44.31 21.79
C ASP A 213 -7.72 -43.20 20.72
N SER A 214 -6.63 -43.18 19.94
CA SER A 214 -6.33 -42.11 18.98
C SER A 214 -7.40 -41.92 17.90
N ILE A 215 -8.12 -42.97 17.53
CA ILE A 215 -9.17 -42.92 16.52
C ILE A 215 -10.41 -42.25 17.12
N SER A 216 -10.83 -42.68 18.31
CA SER A 216 -12.03 -42.12 18.96
C SER A 216 -11.89 -40.67 19.39
N VAL A 217 -10.69 -40.22 19.80
CA VAL A 217 -10.43 -38.80 20.06
C VAL A 217 -10.18 -37.99 18.78
N GLY A 218 -9.95 -38.68 17.66
CA GLY A 218 -9.71 -38.10 16.34
C GLY A 218 -8.41 -37.31 16.22
N ILE A 219 -7.36 -37.76 16.90
CA ILE A 219 -6.00 -37.21 16.76
C ILE A 219 -5.19 -38.20 15.93
N ASN A 220 -5.03 -37.89 14.64
CA ASN A 220 -4.32 -38.74 13.68
C ASN A 220 -2.79 -38.58 13.71
N CYS A 221 -2.24 -37.70 14.56
CA CYS A 221 -0.80 -37.54 14.79
C CYS A 221 -0.35 -38.24 16.09
N PRO A 222 0.44 -39.33 16.04
CA PRO A 222 0.89 -40.08 17.22
C PRO A 222 1.67 -39.25 18.23
N LYS A 223 2.51 -38.30 17.79
CA LYS A 223 3.29 -37.42 18.68
C LYS A 223 2.40 -36.50 19.51
N ILE A 224 1.28 -36.03 18.94
CA ILE A 224 0.30 -35.18 19.64
C ILE A 224 -0.51 -36.05 20.59
N TYR A 225 -1.01 -37.19 20.11
CA TYR A 225 -1.79 -38.14 20.92
C TYR A 225 -1.02 -38.63 22.15
N GLU A 226 0.27 -38.95 22.04
CA GLU A 226 1.11 -39.35 23.17
C GLU A 226 1.17 -38.31 24.30
N LYS A 227 1.11 -37.01 23.97
CA LYS A 227 1.07 -35.92 24.96
C LYS A 227 -0.34 -35.70 25.54
N LEU A 228 -1.39 -36.09 24.81
CA LEU A 228 -2.79 -35.89 25.20
C LEU A 228 -3.39 -37.10 25.94
N LYS A 229 -2.95 -38.34 25.68
CA LYS A 229 -3.61 -39.57 26.15
C LYS A 229 -3.85 -39.64 27.67
N GLY A 230 -2.98 -39.01 28.47
CA GLY A 230 -3.10 -38.96 29.93
C GLY A 230 -4.01 -37.85 30.47
N LYS A 231 -4.52 -36.95 29.60
CA LYS A 231 -5.37 -35.81 29.98
C LYS A 231 -6.87 -36.09 29.80
N TYR A 232 -7.23 -37.09 29.01
CA TYR A 232 -8.61 -37.50 28.80
C TYR A 232 -9.18 -38.15 30.07
N SER A 233 -10.40 -37.77 30.44
CA SER A 233 -11.11 -38.31 31.58
C SER A 233 -12.49 -38.77 31.12
N ASN A 234 -12.92 -39.96 31.57
CA ASN A 234 -14.28 -40.43 31.34
C ASN A 234 -15.19 -40.01 32.51
N PRO A 235 -15.97 -38.92 32.39
CA PRO A 235 -16.78 -38.41 33.49
C PRO A 235 -17.98 -39.30 33.77
N VAL A 236 -18.47 -40.09 32.79
CA VAL A 236 -19.58 -41.02 33.00
C VAL A 236 -19.17 -42.12 33.97
N GLU A 237 -18.00 -42.73 33.75
CA GLU A 237 -17.45 -43.77 34.63
C GLU A 237 -17.15 -43.23 36.02
N LYS A 238 -16.48 -42.07 36.11
CA LYS A 238 -16.15 -41.43 37.40
C LYS A 238 -17.40 -40.99 38.18
N THR A 239 -18.44 -40.52 37.50
CA THR A 239 -19.70 -40.14 38.17
C THR A 239 -20.46 -41.38 38.65
N ALA A 240 -20.40 -42.49 37.91
CA ALA A 240 -20.94 -43.76 38.35
C ALA A 240 -20.16 -44.34 39.56
N GLU A 241 -18.84 -44.23 39.55
CA GLU A 241 -17.98 -44.57 40.69
C GLU A 241 -18.34 -43.74 41.93
N LEU A 242 -18.48 -42.41 41.77
CA LEU A 242 -18.91 -41.52 42.83
C LEU A 242 -20.31 -41.86 43.35
N SER A 243 -21.24 -42.24 42.47
CA SER A 243 -22.58 -42.68 42.86
C SER A 243 -22.53 -43.92 43.75
N LEU A 244 -21.65 -44.88 43.43
CA LEU A 244 -21.48 -46.10 44.20
C LEU A 244 -20.83 -45.81 45.57
N LEU A 245 -19.74 -45.04 45.59
CA LEU A 245 -19.08 -44.57 46.81
C LEU A 245 -20.03 -43.78 47.72
N ALA A 246 -20.86 -42.90 47.15
CA ALA A 246 -21.88 -42.17 47.89
C ALA A 246 -22.94 -43.09 48.52
N GLY A 247 -23.29 -44.20 47.85
CA GLY A 247 -24.18 -45.22 48.39
C GLY A 247 -23.56 -45.98 49.56
N GLU A 248 -22.29 -46.34 49.46
CA GLU A 248 -21.52 -46.96 50.55
C GLU A 248 -21.38 -46.02 51.75
N TYR A 249 -21.06 -44.74 51.50
CA TYR A 249 -20.99 -43.71 52.52
C TYR A 249 -22.34 -43.54 53.24
N ALA A 250 -23.45 -43.50 52.50
CA ALA A 250 -24.79 -43.43 53.07
C ALA A 250 -25.10 -44.63 53.98
N ALA A 251 -24.70 -45.84 53.57
CA ALA A 251 -24.88 -47.05 54.38
C ALA A 251 -24.06 -47.01 55.67
N LEU A 252 -22.80 -46.55 55.61
CA LEU A 252 -21.94 -46.38 56.80
C LEU A 252 -22.47 -45.32 57.76
N LEU A 253 -23.03 -44.23 57.24
CA LEU A 253 -23.71 -43.22 58.07
C LEU A 253 -24.96 -43.79 58.75
N ALA A 254 -25.79 -44.54 58.02
CA ALA A 254 -26.96 -45.21 58.60
C ALA A 254 -26.56 -46.24 59.68
N GLU A 255 -25.47 -46.97 59.46
CA GLU A 255 -24.91 -47.90 60.46
C GLU A 255 -24.39 -47.16 61.70
N THR A 256 -23.76 -45.99 61.51
CA THR A 256 -23.30 -45.10 62.59
C THR A 256 -24.49 -44.59 63.41
N GLU A 257 -25.52 -44.06 62.74
CA GLU A 257 -26.77 -43.55 63.35
C GLU A 257 -27.48 -44.67 64.14
N ALA A 258 -27.56 -45.89 63.57
CA ALA A 258 -28.16 -47.04 64.24
C ALA A 258 -27.37 -47.51 65.47
N LYS A 259 -26.02 -47.55 65.37
CA LYS A 259 -25.16 -47.92 66.49
C LYS A 259 -25.16 -46.89 67.60
N GLU A 260 -25.23 -45.61 67.28
CA GLU A 260 -25.42 -44.54 68.27
C GLU A 260 -26.76 -44.67 69.00
N ALA A 261 -27.84 -44.95 68.28
CA ALA A 261 -29.15 -45.20 68.88
C ALA A 261 -29.16 -46.47 69.75
N GLU A 262 -28.38 -47.50 69.39
CA GLU A 262 -28.20 -48.72 70.19
C GLU A 262 -27.41 -48.44 71.49
N ILE A 263 -26.39 -47.58 71.45
CA ILE A 263 -25.53 -47.23 72.60
C ILE A 263 -26.22 -46.25 73.56
N ALA A 264 -27.04 -45.34 73.04
CA ALA A 264 -27.71 -44.28 73.81
C ALA A 264 -28.39 -44.74 75.12
N PRO A 265 -29.25 -45.78 75.14
CA PRO A 265 -29.90 -46.22 76.38
C PRO A 265 -28.90 -46.76 77.41
N PHE A 266 -27.83 -47.42 76.97
CA PHE A 266 -26.78 -47.93 77.87
C PHE A 266 -25.93 -46.80 78.46
N ARG A 267 -25.69 -45.72 77.70
CA ARG A 267 -25.04 -44.51 78.23
C ARG A 267 -25.89 -43.82 79.29
N GLU A 268 -27.19 -43.67 79.01
CA GLU A 268 -28.13 -43.06 79.97
C GLU A 268 -28.25 -43.90 81.25
N GLU A 269 -28.30 -45.23 81.12
CA GLU A 269 -28.31 -46.16 82.25
C GLU A 269 -27.00 -46.11 83.05
N LEU A 270 -25.84 -46.01 82.39
CA LEU A 270 -24.54 -45.86 83.04
C LEU A 270 -24.42 -44.52 83.77
N GLU A 271 -24.94 -43.43 83.20
CA GLU A 271 -24.96 -42.11 83.82
C GLU A 271 -25.83 -42.10 85.08
N LEU A 272 -27.02 -42.70 85.02
CA LEU A 272 -27.91 -42.90 86.18
C LEU A 272 -27.26 -43.77 87.27
N LEU A 273 -26.60 -44.87 86.89
CA LEU A 273 -25.85 -45.73 87.82
C LEU A 273 -24.69 -44.97 88.48
N THR A 274 -23.99 -44.12 87.73
CA THR A 274 -22.90 -43.29 88.23
C THR A 274 -23.40 -42.25 89.23
N GLU A 275 -24.53 -41.60 88.95
CA GLU A 275 -25.21 -40.70 89.89
C GLU A 275 -25.68 -41.43 91.15
N ALA A 276 -26.23 -42.64 91.02
CA ALA A 276 -26.66 -43.46 92.14
C ALA A 276 -25.49 -43.87 93.05
N ILE A 277 -24.33 -44.23 92.47
CA ILE A 277 -23.10 -44.54 93.21
C ILE A 277 -22.62 -43.33 94.03
N MET A 278 -22.79 -42.10 93.53
CA MET A 278 -22.41 -40.88 94.24
C MET A 278 -23.27 -40.60 95.49
N GLN A 279 -24.48 -41.17 95.56
CA GLN A 279 -25.45 -40.94 96.63
C GLN A 279 -25.64 -42.12 97.61
N ALA A 280 -24.99 -43.27 97.36
CA ALA A 280 -25.21 -44.52 98.10
C ALA A 280 -24.40 -44.65 99.42
N GLU A 281 -24.94 -45.40 100.40
CA GLU A 281 -24.27 -45.75 101.67
C GLU A 281 -23.36 -47.00 101.52
N ASP A 282 -22.41 -47.21 102.46
CA ASP A 282 -21.27 -48.16 102.34
C ASP A 282 -21.66 -49.62 102.01
N ASP A 283 -22.87 -50.05 102.38
CA ASP A 283 -23.34 -51.44 102.23
C ASP A 283 -23.87 -51.76 100.81
N GLU A 284 -24.32 -50.77 100.03
CA GLU A 284 -24.88 -50.93 98.65
C GLU A 284 -23.86 -50.58 97.55
N LEU A 285 -22.80 -49.85 97.92
CA LEU A 285 -21.74 -49.35 97.03
C LEU A 285 -21.02 -50.45 96.24
N LYS A 286 -20.91 -51.66 96.80
CA LYS A 286 -20.15 -52.76 96.19
C LYS A 286 -20.91 -53.39 95.01
N GLU A 287 -22.23 -53.51 95.11
CA GLU A 287 -23.07 -54.08 94.04
C GLU A 287 -23.29 -53.07 92.91
N LEU A 288 -23.56 -51.80 93.25
CA LEU A 288 -23.73 -50.73 92.26
C LEU A 288 -22.45 -50.48 91.45
N ARG A 289 -21.26 -50.50 92.09
CA ARG A 289 -19.98 -50.37 91.38
C ARG A 289 -19.70 -51.53 90.42
N ALA A 290 -20.03 -52.75 90.81
CA ALA A 290 -19.85 -53.92 89.94
C ALA A 290 -20.78 -53.85 88.72
N ALA A 291 -22.04 -53.43 88.90
CA ALA A 291 -22.99 -53.23 87.80
C ALA A 291 -22.56 -52.09 86.86
N ALA A 292 -22.03 -50.99 87.40
CA ALA A 292 -21.49 -49.89 86.61
C ALA A 292 -20.21 -50.27 85.85
N GLU A 293 -19.29 -51.04 86.45
CA GLU A 293 -18.09 -51.55 85.75
C GLU A 293 -18.47 -52.48 84.58
N GLU A 294 -19.41 -53.40 84.77
CA GLU A 294 -19.87 -54.30 83.71
C GLU A 294 -20.54 -53.52 82.56
N LEU A 295 -21.36 -52.52 82.89
CA LEU A 295 -22.02 -51.68 81.91
C LEU A 295 -21.02 -50.74 81.20
N ASP A 296 -20.02 -50.21 81.90
CA ASP A 296 -18.93 -49.38 81.34
C ASP A 296 -18.07 -50.18 80.36
N GLU A 297 -17.65 -51.41 80.70
CA GLU A 297 -16.93 -52.29 79.77
C GLU A 297 -17.75 -52.55 78.49
N ARG A 298 -19.07 -52.75 78.63
CA ARG A 298 -19.97 -52.97 77.50
C ARG A 298 -20.12 -51.71 76.63
N VAL A 299 -20.34 -50.54 77.25
CA VAL A 299 -20.43 -49.25 76.54
C VAL A 299 -19.10 -48.97 75.83
N SER A 300 -17.96 -49.16 76.49
CA SER A 300 -16.63 -48.98 75.93
C SER A 300 -16.37 -49.89 74.72
N GLY A 301 -16.77 -51.16 74.80
CA GLY A 301 -16.69 -52.11 73.68
C GLY A 301 -17.55 -51.70 72.48
N MET A 302 -18.79 -51.25 72.71
CA MET A 302 -19.68 -50.76 71.65
C MET A 302 -19.17 -49.44 71.04
N GLU A 303 -18.62 -48.55 71.85
CA GLU A 303 -17.99 -47.29 71.40
C GLU A 303 -16.74 -47.53 70.56
N ALA A 304 -15.94 -48.54 70.88
CA ALA A 304 -14.80 -48.94 70.06
C ALA A 304 -15.23 -49.43 68.67
N GLU A 305 -16.34 -50.18 68.57
CA GLU A 305 -16.92 -50.57 67.29
C GLU A 305 -17.52 -49.37 66.53
N LEU A 306 -18.26 -48.49 67.21
CA LEU A 306 -18.77 -47.24 66.63
C LEU A 306 -17.63 -46.37 66.08
N ALA A 307 -16.50 -46.27 66.79
CA ALA A 307 -15.33 -45.53 66.35
C ALA A 307 -14.73 -46.10 65.06
N LYS A 308 -14.70 -47.43 64.91
CA LYS A 308 -14.25 -48.08 63.65
C LYS A 308 -15.17 -47.75 62.48
N ILE A 309 -16.49 -47.77 62.69
CA ILE A 309 -17.48 -47.45 61.65
C ILE A 309 -17.36 -45.98 61.24
N ARG A 310 -17.27 -45.06 62.21
CA ARG A 310 -17.04 -43.62 61.97
C ARG A 310 -15.74 -43.35 61.21
N ALA A 311 -14.66 -44.08 61.51
CA ALA A 311 -13.41 -43.95 60.78
C ALA A 311 -13.56 -44.37 59.30
N LYS A 312 -14.28 -45.45 59.02
CA LYS A 312 -14.60 -45.88 57.64
C LYS A 312 -15.49 -44.85 56.92
N ALA A 313 -16.53 -44.35 57.59
CA ALA A 313 -17.41 -43.32 57.04
C ALA A 313 -16.64 -42.05 56.71
N SER A 314 -15.73 -41.61 57.59
CA SER A 314 -14.89 -40.44 57.34
C SER A 314 -13.94 -40.63 56.16
N LEU A 315 -13.39 -41.83 55.96
CA LEU A 315 -12.51 -42.13 54.84
C LEU A 315 -13.28 -42.10 53.51
N SER A 316 -14.40 -42.83 53.44
CA SER A 316 -15.30 -42.85 52.28
C SER A 316 -15.86 -41.46 51.95
N GLY A 317 -16.22 -40.65 52.95
CA GLY A 317 -16.65 -39.27 52.76
C GLY A 317 -15.55 -38.36 52.18
N ARG A 318 -14.28 -38.54 52.56
CA ARG A 318 -13.16 -37.80 51.95
C ARG A 318 -12.93 -38.22 50.50
N GLU A 319 -13.01 -39.51 50.20
CA GLU A 319 -12.90 -40.03 48.83
C GLU A 319 -14.02 -39.47 47.94
N CYS A 320 -15.26 -39.47 48.43
CA CYS A 320 -16.40 -38.84 47.77
C CYS A 320 -16.16 -37.36 47.52
N GLY A 321 -15.71 -36.60 48.54
CA GLY A 321 -15.45 -35.17 48.42
C GLY A 321 -14.36 -34.83 47.40
N ASN A 322 -13.27 -35.59 47.38
CA ASN A 322 -12.19 -35.38 46.41
C ASN A 322 -12.65 -35.66 44.97
N LEU A 323 -13.31 -36.80 44.74
CA LEU A 323 -13.79 -37.17 43.40
C LEU A 323 -14.90 -36.24 42.90
N SER A 324 -15.76 -35.76 43.81
CA SER A 324 -16.77 -34.72 43.57
C SER A 324 -16.13 -33.41 43.08
N GLU A 325 -15.09 -32.92 43.76
CA GLU A 325 -14.43 -31.66 43.41
C GLU A 325 -13.64 -31.77 42.08
N ASP A 326 -12.99 -32.91 41.84
CA ASP A 326 -12.31 -33.21 40.57
C ASP A 326 -13.30 -33.22 39.39
N LEU A 327 -14.46 -33.88 39.55
CA LEU A 327 -15.53 -33.91 38.55
C LEU A 327 -16.12 -32.52 38.32
N LYS A 328 -16.35 -31.75 39.37
CA LYS A 328 -16.88 -30.39 39.30
C LYS A 328 -15.93 -29.45 38.56
N THR A 329 -14.63 -29.58 38.82
CA THR A 329 -13.59 -28.81 38.11
C THR A 329 -13.59 -29.15 36.62
N LEU A 330 -13.55 -30.44 36.27
CA LEU A 330 -13.62 -30.90 34.87
C LEU A 330 -14.89 -30.40 34.18
N TYR A 331 -16.02 -30.41 34.87
CA TYR A 331 -17.31 -29.96 34.37
C TYR A 331 -17.31 -28.46 34.02
N LEU A 332 -16.88 -27.63 34.96
CA LEU A 332 -16.85 -26.18 34.80
C LEU A 332 -15.85 -25.75 33.71
N GLU A 333 -14.68 -26.39 33.66
CA GLU A 333 -13.68 -26.15 32.61
C GLU A 333 -14.23 -26.52 31.23
N THR A 334 -14.92 -27.66 31.10
CA THR A 334 -15.54 -28.10 29.85
C THR A 334 -16.66 -27.16 29.42
N LEU A 335 -17.52 -26.72 30.35
CA LEU A 335 -18.60 -25.76 30.08
C LEU A 335 -18.05 -24.42 29.55
N SER A 336 -16.95 -23.93 30.13
CA SER A 336 -16.26 -22.73 29.65
C SER A 336 -15.74 -22.93 28.21
N CYS A 337 -15.04 -24.04 27.96
CA CYS A 337 -14.49 -24.33 26.63
C CYS A 337 -15.59 -24.49 25.58
N LEU A 338 -16.73 -25.13 25.90
CA LEU A 338 -17.88 -25.26 25.00
C LEU A 338 -18.49 -23.91 24.64
N LYS A 339 -18.58 -22.99 25.61
CA LYS A 339 -19.08 -21.63 25.35
C LYS A 339 -18.14 -20.85 24.42
N GLU A 340 -16.84 -20.92 24.66
CA GLU A 340 -15.82 -20.31 23.78
C GLU A 340 -15.85 -20.96 22.38
N THR A 341 -16.02 -22.28 22.30
CA THR A 341 -16.15 -23.04 21.04
C THR A 341 -17.39 -22.60 20.24
N GLU A 342 -18.54 -22.44 20.90
CA GLU A 342 -19.78 -21.94 20.28
C GLU A 342 -19.58 -20.54 19.67
N ILE A 343 -18.88 -19.66 20.39
CA ILE A 343 -18.59 -18.30 19.94
C ILE A 343 -17.61 -18.32 18.76
N ALA A 344 -16.48 -19.00 18.88
CA ALA A 344 -15.45 -19.06 17.84
C ALA A 344 -15.99 -19.66 16.53
N ALA A 345 -16.75 -20.76 16.62
CA ALA A 345 -17.40 -21.36 15.46
C ALA A 345 -18.48 -20.44 14.85
N GLY A 346 -19.22 -19.69 15.68
CA GLY A 346 -20.15 -18.66 15.22
C GLY A 346 -19.47 -17.53 14.46
N SER A 347 -18.37 -17.00 14.98
CA SER A 347 -17.59 -15.95 14.31
C SER A 347 -16.93 -16.44 13.01
N ALA A 348 -16.47 -17.70 12.97
CA ALA A 348 -15.97 -18.32 11.75
C ALA A 348 -17.06 -18.41 10.66
N LEU A 349 -18.29 -18.79 11.02
CA LEU A 349 -19.44 -18.82 10.10
C LEU A 349 -19.78 -17.43 9.57
N GLU A 350 -19.87 -16.43 10.44
CA GLU A 350 -20.15 -15.05 10.04
C GLU A 350 -19.10 -14.51 9.06
N LEU A 351 -17.81 -14.79 9.33
CA LEU A 351 -16.73 -14.45 8.40
C LEU A 351 -16.91 -15.16 7.07
N THR A 352 -17.14 -16.48 7.08
CA THR A 352 -17.34 -17.31 5.88
C THR A 352 -18.49 -16.78 5.01
N GLU A 353 -19.63 -16.43 5.62
CA GLU A 353 -20.78 -15.83 4.92
C GLU A 353 -20.48 -14.46 4.33
N SER A 354 -19.69 -13.63 5.02
CA SER A 354 -19.28 -12.31 4.55
C SER A 354 -18.30 -12.35 3.37
N LEU A 355 -17.46 -13.39 3.28
CA LEU A 355 -16.44 -13.55 2.24
C LEU A 355 -16.99 -14.17 0.96
N ARG A 356 -18.05 -14.99 1.05
CA ARG A 356 -18.71 -15.60 -0.11
C ARG A 356 -19.01 -14.61 -1.26
N PRO A 357 -19.68 -13.47 -1.04
CA PRO A 357 -19.94 -12.51 -2.12
C PRO A 357 -18.66 -11.86 -2.67
N LYS A 358 -17.58 -11.75 -1.87
CA LYS A 358 -16.30 -11.24 -2.35
C LYS A 358 -15.60 -12.22 -3.29
N VAL A 359 -15.65 -13.52 -2.98
CA VAL A 359 -15.15 -14.60 -3.86
C VAL A 359 -15.91 -14.62 -5.19
N GLU A 360 -17.24 -14.52 -5.16
CA GLU A 360 -18.06 -14.43 -6.38
C GLU A 360 -17.75 -13.14 -7.18
N SER A 361 -17.57 -12.01 -6.51
CA SER A 361 -17.18 -10.76 -7.17
C SER A 361 -15.80 -10.85 -7.81
N PHE A 362 -14.85 -11.56 -7.19
CA PHE A 362 -13.52 -11.78 -7.74
C PHE A 362 -13.56 -12.69 -8.98
N GLU A 363 -14.38 -13.75 -8.95
CA GLU A 363 -14.63 -14.60 -10.12
C GLU A 363 -15.26 -13.82 -11.29
N GLN A 364 -16.24 -12.96 -11.01
CA GLN A 364 -16.83 -12.09 -12.04
C GLN A 364 -15.80 -11.13 -12.64
N LEU A 365 -14.92 -10.57 -11.80
CA LEU A 365 -13.83 -9.72 -12.25
C LEU A 365 -12.87 -10.50 -13.16
N LEU A 366 -12.48 -11.72 -12.80
CA LEU A 366 -11.66 -12.58 -13.65
C LEU A 366 -12.34 -12.88 -14.99
N GLY A 367 -13.63 -13.19 -15.00
CA GLY A 367 -14.39 -13.37 -16.24
C GLY A 367 -14.40 -12.10 -17.12
N SER A 368 -14.41 -10.91 -16.53
CA SER A 368 -14.33 -9.65 -17.29
C SER A 368 -12.96 -9.36 -17.90
N MET A 369 -11.91 -10.08 -17.47
CA MET A 369 -10.54 -9.95 -17.97
C MET A 369 -10.23 -10.89 -19.15
N GLU A 370 -11.21 -11.68 -19.60
CA GLU A 370 -11.06 -12.57 -20.76
C GLU A 370 -10.74 -11.78 -22.03
N GLY A 371 -9.64 -12.12 -22.71
CA GLY A 371 -9.14 -11.41 -23.88
C GLY A 371 -8.33 -10.15 -23.60
N ILE A 372 -8.21 -9.73 -22.34
CA ILE A 372 -7.30 -8.67 -21.88
C ILE A 372 -6.00 -9.29 -21.35
N ILE A 373 -6.13 -10.39 -20.59
CA ILE A 373 -5.03 -11.18 -20.02
C ILE A 373 -4.85 -12.45 -20.86
N ASP A 374 -3.62 -12.97 -20.95
CA ASP A 374 -3.36 -14.22 -21.65
C ASP A 374 -4.04 -15.43 -20.95
N GLU A 375 -4.38 -16.44 -21.76
CA GLU A 375 -5.20 -17.59 -21.34
C GLU A 375 -4.50 -18.46 -20.28
N GLU A 376 -3.16 -18.53 -20.29
CA GLU A 376 -2.38 -19.27 -19.29
C GLU A 376 -2.50 -18.61 -17.91
N THR A 377 -2.29 -17.30 -17.84
CA THR A 377 -2.44 -16.50 -16.61
C THR A 377 -3.90 -16.53 -16.10
N LEU A 378 -4.88 -16.43 -17.00
CA LEU A 378 -6.31 -16.49 -16.64
C LEU A 378 -6.68 -17.85 -16.02
N GLY A 379 -6.17 -18.94 -16.60
CA GLY A 379 -6.38 -20.30 -16.08
C GLY A 379 -5.82 -20.49 -14.67
N GLN A 380 -4.60 -20.00 -14.41
CA GLN A 380 -3.96 -20.08 -13.09
C GLN A 380 -4.70 -19.27 -12.02
N LEU A 381 -5.23 -18.10 -12.38
CA LEU A 381 -6.06 -17.30 -11.48
C LEU A 381 -7.41 -18.01 -11.21
N GLY A 382 -7.96 -18.73 -12.19
CA GLY A 382 -9.15 -19.56 -12.03
C GLY A 382 -8.97 -20.74 -11.06
N GLU A 383 -7.79 -21.36 -11.02
CA GLU A 383 -7.47 -22.38 -10.00
C GLU A 383 -7.52 -21.78 -8.59
N SER A 384 -7.02 -20.55 -8.43
CA SER A 384 -7.05 -19.85 -7.15
C SER A 384 -8.49 -19.58 -6.68
N VAL A 385 -9.40 -19.17 -7.58
CA VAL A 385 -10.84 -19.03 -7.27
C VAL A 385 -11.44 -20.36 -6.79
N THR A 386 -11.03 -21.47 -7.40
CA THR A 386 -11.52 -22.80 -7.00
C THR A 386 -11.12 -23.11 -5.56
N SER A 387 -9.87 -22.87 -5.19
CA SER A 387 -9.40 -23.01 -3.81
C SER A 387 -10.09 -22.03 -2.84
N MET A 388 -10.35 -20.79 -3.25
CA MET A 388 -11.09 -19.82 -2.42
C MET A 388 -12.53 -20.25 -2.16
N LYS A 389 -13.19 -20.87 -3.16
CA LYS A 389 -14.53 -21.43 -3.03
C LYS A 389 -14.60 -22.58 -2.03
N GLU A 390 -13.55 -23.39 -1.94
CA GLU A 390 -13.43 -24.45 -0.93
C GLU A 390 -13.44 -23.86 0.49
N TYR A 391 -12.71 -22.76 0.73
CA TYR A 391 -12.69 -22.06 2.02
C TYR A 391 -14.07 -21.53 2.46
N VAL A 392 -14.89 -21.07 1.51
CA VAL A 392 -16.22 -20.50 1.83
C VAL A 392 -17.39 -21.50 1.72
N GLY A 393 -17.08 -22.80 1.64
CA GLY A 393 -18.07 -23.88 1.59
C GLY A 393 -18.86 -23.97 0.27
N LEU A 394 -18.32 -23.42 -0.82
CA LEU A 394 -18.89 -23.49 -2.18
C LEU A 394 -18.33 -24.65 -3.02
N GLY A 395 -17.35 -25.42 -2.48
CA GLY A 395 -16.72 -26.58 -3.13
C GLY A 395 -16.92 -27.90 -2.36
N ASN A 396 -16.37 -29.00 -2.89
CA ASN A 396 -16.35 -30.31 -2.23
C ASN A 396 -15.01 -30.52 -1.50
N SER A 397 -14.81 -29.99 -0.28
CA SER A 397 -13.62 -30.38 0.52
C SER A 397 -13.65 -29.96 1.99
N ASN A 398 -13.20 -30.87 2.86
CA ASN A 398 -12.31 -30.78 4.05
C ASN A 398 -12.22 -29.55 4.97
N THR A 399 -13.00 -28.48 4.81
CA THR A 399 -13.05 -27.39 5.80
C THR A 399 -13.76 -27.85 7.06
N ALA A 400 -13.33 -27.33 8.22
CA ALA A 400 -13.99 -27.60 9.49
C ALA A 400 -15.47 -27.20 9.37
N ASP A 401 -16.37 -28.15 9.63
CA ASP A 401 -17.81 -27.93 9.57
C ASP A 401 -18.25 -27.07 10.76
N PHE A 402 -18.05 -25.75 10.64
CA PHE A 402 -18.32 -24.79 11.72
C PHE A 402 -19.81 -24.79 12.13
N GLU A 403 -20.72 -25.12 11.21
CA GLU A 403 -22.15 -25.24 11.51
C GLU A 403 -22.40 -26.42 12.46
N THR A 404 -21.86 -27.60 12.11
CA THR A 404 -21.96 -28.79 12.98
C THR A 404 -21.20 -28.60 14.29
N ILE A 405 -19.98 -28.03 14.28
CA ILE A 405 -19.22 -27.74 15.51
C ILE A 405 -20.01 -26.84 16.45
N ARG A 406 -20.58 -25.74 15.93
CA ARG A 406 -21.39 -24.81 16.72
C ARG A 406 -22.65 -25.47 17.27
N ALA A 407 -23.34 -26.26 16.45
CA ALA A 407 -24.57 -26.95 16.85
C ALA A 407 -24.28 -27.99 17.96
N THR A 408 -23.22 -28.79 17.80
CA THR A 408 -22.75 -29.76 18.80
C THR A 408 -22.34 -29.05 20.09
N ALA A 409 -21.52 -27.99 20.00
CA ALA A 409 -21.08 -27.23 21.18
C ALA A 409 -22.25 -26.61 21.96
N LEU A 410 -23.24 -26.04 21.25
CA LEU A 410 -24.45 -25.50 21.85
C LEU A 410 -25.29 -26.60 22.53
N SER A 411 -25.50 -27.72 21.86
CA SER A 411 -26.23 -28.87 22.38
C SER A 411 -25.60 -29.41 23.66
N ASP A 412 -24.28 -29.64 23.65
CA ASP A 412 -23.54 -30.15 24.80
C ASP A 412 -23.44 -29.11 25.92
N ARG A 413 -23.30 -27.82 25.59
CA ARG A 413 -23.38 -26.76 26.60
C ARG A 413 -24.75 -26.74 27.27
N GLN A 414 -25.84 -26.89 26.54
CA GLN A 414 -27.18 -26.97 27.12
C GLN A 414 -27.38 -28.24 27.96
N LEU A 415 -26.83 -29.37 27.51
CA LEU A 415 -26.80 -30.62 28.29
C LEU A 415 -26.08 -30.40 29.62
N LEU A 416 -25.00 -29.63 29.63
CA LEU A 416 -24.25 -29.36 30.85
C LEU A 416 -24.86 -28.23 31.73
N ASP A 417 -25.30 -27.13 31.15
CA ASP A 417 -25.81 -25.97 31.89
C ASP A 417 -27.22 -26.22 32.46
N GLY A 418 -28.09 -26.90 31.71
CA GLY A 418 -29.51 -27.05 32.02
C GLY A 418 -29.85 -28.04 33.15
N ASN A 419 -28.87 -28.71 33.76
CA ASN A 419 -29.10 -29.91 34.57
C ASN A 419 -28.74 -29.80 36.06
N LEU A 420 -28.44 -28.60 36.58
CA LEU A 420 -27.98 -28.39 37.97
C LEU A 420 -26.78 -29.28 38.34
N ALA A 421 -26.00 -29.76 37.36
CA ALA A 421 -25.00 -30.80 37.60
C ALA A 421 -23.92 -30.36 38.60
N VAL A 422 -23.58 -29.06 38.60
CA VAL A 422 -22.68 -28.47 39.58
C VAL A 422 -23.25 -28.59 41.00
N GLU A 423 -24.55 -28.34 41.17
CA GLU A 423 -25.25 -28.52 42.46
C GLU A 423 -25.39 -30.00 42.82
N ILE A 424 -25.58 -30.88 41.82
CA ILE A 424 -25.63 -32.33 42.03
C ILE A 424 -24.25 -32.86 42.41
N LEU A 425 -23.17 -32.27 41.92
CA LEU A 425 -21.81 -32.69 42.28
C LEU A 425 -21.41 -32.21 43.68
N ASP A 426 -22.08 -31.21 44.27
CA ASP A 426 -21.77 -30.72 45.62
C ASP A 426 -21.95 -31.82 46.67
N PHE A 427 -20.87 -32.08 47.43
CA PHE A 427 -20.86 -33.08 48.49
C PHE A 427 -21.88 -32.75 49.60
N PRO A 428 -22.91 -33.59 49.84
CA PRO A 428 -24.00 -33.25 50.74
C PRO A 428 -23.77 -33.80 52.14
N GLY A 429 -23.07 -33.03 52.98
CA GLY A 429 -23.11 -33.16 54.45
C GLY A 429 -22.79 -34.54 55.05
N GLN A 430 -23.33 -34.81 56.24
CA GLN A 430 -23.02 -36.01 57.07
C GLN A 430 -24.25 -36.86 57.44
N THR A 431 -25.43 -36.65 56.85
CA THR A 431 -26.61 -37.48 57.16
C THR A 431 -26.81 -38.59 56.15
N SER A 432 -27.26 -39.76 56.61
CA SER A 432 -27.47 -40.93 55.75
C SER A 432 -28.48 -40.67 54.61
N GLU A 433 -29.57 -39.95 54.91
CA GLU A 433 -30.63 -39.64 53.94
C GLU A 433 -30.15 -38.71 52.81
N ALA A 434 -29.34 -37.70 53.13
CA ALA A 434 -28.79 -36.78 52.14
C ALA A 434 -27.82 -37.49 51.18
N ALA A 435 -26.92 -38.33 51.71
CA ALA A 435 -25.99 -39.13 50.92
C ALA A 435 -26.72 -40.15 50.02
N ALA A 436 -27.77 -40.81 50.51
CA ALA A 436 -28.56 -41.75 49.71
C ALA A 436 -29.36 -41.07 48.60
N LYS A 437 -29.81 -39.82 48.82
CA LYS A 437 -30.43 -39.00 47.77
C LYS A 437 -29.40 -38.60 46.72
N TRP A 438 -28.21 -38.19 47.16
CA TRP A 438 -27.11 -37.79 46.31
C TRP A 438 -26.64 -38.89 45.37
N SER A 439 -26.42 -40.11 45.90
CA SER A 439 -26.07 -41.29 45.11
C SER A 439 -27.03 -41.52 43.94
N ARG A 440 -28.35 -41.41 44.18
CA ARG A 440 -29.39 -41.53 43.14
C ARG A 440 -29.33 -40.40 42.11
N GLN A 441 -29.07 -39.16 42.54
CA GLN A 441 -28.94 -38.02 41.63
C GLN A 441 -27.69 -38.16 40.73
N LEU A 442 -26.57 -38.63 41.29
CA LEU A 442 -25.34 -38.91 40.54
C LEU A 442 -25.53 -40.00 39.49
N ALA A 443 -26.27 -41.07 39.80
CA ALA A 443 -26.57 -42.13 38.82
C ALA A 443 -27.38 -41.59 37.62
N VAL A 444 -28.37 -40.72 37.89
CA VAL A 444 -29.16 -40.06 36.82
C VAL A 444 -28.28 -39.11 36.01
N LEU A 445 -27.37 -38.38 36.66
CA LEU A 445 -26.43 -37.49 36.00
C LEU A 445 -25.49 -38.25 35.06
N ALA A 446 -24.92 -39.38 35.51
CA ALA A 446 -24.05 -40.23 34.70
C ALA A 446 -24.74 -40.76 33.43
N GLU A 447 -26.01 -41.19 33.54
CA GLU A 447 -26.78 -41.64 32.37
C GLU A 447 -27.05 -40.50 31.37
N ARG A 448 -27.31 -39.28 31.85
CA ARG A 448 -27.53 -38.11 30.98
C ARG A 448 -26.27 -37.70 30.22
N MET A 449 -25.11 -37.76 30.88
CA MET A 449 -23.82 -37.41 30.27
C MET A 449 -23.48 -38.29 29.06
N LYS A 450 -24.08 -39.47 28.90
CA LYS A 450 -23.88 -40.33 27.72
C LYS A 450 -24.37 -39.71 26.40
N ALA A 451 -25.21 -38.68 26.46
CA ALA A 451 -25.69 -37.96 25.28
C ALA A 451 -24.67 -36.95 24.72
N PHE A 452 -23.54 -36.74 25.39
CA PHE A 452 -22.47 -35.85 24.94
C PHE A 452 -21.91 -36.31 23.58
N SER A 453 -21.68 -35.37 22.65
CA SER A 453 -21.27 -35.67 21.28
C SER A 453 -19.93 -35.02 20.91
N TYR A 454 -19.29 -35.54 19.86
CA TYR A 454 -18.09 -34.94 19.26
C TYR A 454 -18.27 -34.75 17.74
N ASP A 455 -19.53 -34.76 17.28
CA ASP A 455 -19.84 -34.68 15.86
C ASP A 455 -19.33 -33.37 15.26
N GLY A 456 -18.64 -33.46 14.12
CA GLY A 456 -17.96 -32.34 13.45
C GLY A 456 -16.69 -31.81 14.15
N MET A 457 -16.38 -32.23 15.38
CA MET A 457 -15.24 -31.71 16.17
C MET A 457 -13.93 -32.46 15.89
N PHE A 458 -13.57 -32.63 14.62
CA PHE A 458 -12.39 -33.37 14.20
C PHE A 458 -11.51 -32.53 13.27
N PHE A 459 -10.22 -32.45 13.61
CA PHE A 459 -9.23 -31.70 12.86
C PHE A 459 -8.15 -32.65 12.33
N ASP A 460 -7.59 -32.31 11.16
CA ASP A 460 -6.49 -33.08 10.57
C ASP A 460 -5.14 -32.59 11.10
N TYR A 461 -4.38 -33.49 11.72
CA TYR A 461 -3.02 -33.24 12.24
C TYR A 461 -1.93 -34.01 11.48
N ALA A 462 -2.25 -34.64 10.34
CA ALA A 462 -1.30 -35.50 9.61
C ALA A 462 -0.01 -34.74 9.21
N SER A 463 -0.13 -33.44 8.94
CA SER A 463 0.98 -32.56 8.55
C SER A 463 2.05 -32.38 9.65
N PHE A 464 1.71 -32.56 10.93
CA PHE A 464 2.64 -32.40 12.05
C PHE A 464 3.67 -33.55 12.15
N GLU A 465 3.47 -34.68 11.47
CA GLU A 465 4.46 -35.76 11.42
C GLU A 465 5.72 -35.39 10.64
N ALA A 466 5.57 -34.52 9.62
CA ALA A 466 6.61 -34.16 8.66
C ALA A 466 7.67 -33.16 9.17
N ALA A 467 7.54 -32.70 10.42
CA ALA A 467 8.35 -31.62 11.03
C ALA A 467 9.80 -32.02 11.39
N ALA A 468 10.55 -32.59 10.44
CA ALA A 468 11.99 -32.82 10.56
C ALA A 468 12.72 -32.19 9.37
N ALA A 469 12.72 -30.86 9.30
CA ALA A 469 13.61 -30.10 8.42
C ALA A 469 13.83 -28.67 8.96
N GLU A 470 14.97 -28.53 9.62
CA GLU A 470 15.83 -27.38 9.96
C GLU A 470 15.36 -25.91 9.81
N ASP A 471 15.76 -25.14 10.83
CA ASP A 471 15.67 -23.68 11.08
C ASP A 471 16.30 -22.73 10.02
N ILE A 472 16.49 -23.14 8.77
CA ILE A 472 17.45 -22.45 7.88
C ILE A 472 16.85 -21.29 7.05
N MET A 473 15.52 -21.15 6.91
CA MET A 473 14.94 -20.12 6.03
C MET A 473 14.37 -18.88 6.72
N LEU A 474 14.08 -18.92 8.03
CA LEU A 474 13.35 -17.82 8.71
C LEU A 474 14.23 -16.63 9.10
N GLU A 475 15.55 -16.83 9.27
CA GLU A 475 16.48 -15.73 9.54
C GLU A 475 16.71 -14.81 8.31
N GLY A 476 16.63 -15.35 7.09
CA GLY A 476 16.85 -14.57 5.86
C GLY A 476 15.71 -13.60 5.51
N ILE A 477 14.49 -13.94 5.95
CA ILE A 477 13.28 -13.17 5.68
C ILE A 477 13.17 -11.95 6.62
N ASN A 478 13.66 -12.04 7.86
CA ASN A 478 13.59 -10.96 8.85
C ASN A 478 14.42 -9.71 8.49
N GLY A 479 15.36 -9.82 7.55
CA GLY A 479 16.14 -8.69 7.03
C GLY A 479 15.42 -7.87 5.96
N PHE A 480 14.28 -8.34 5.45
CA PHE A 480 13.56 -7.75 4.32
C PHE A 480 12.49 -6.75 4.77
N VAL A 481 12.86 -5.79 5.62
CA VAL A 481 12.09 -4.55 5.67
C VAL A 481 12.60 -3.73 4.49
N LEU A 482 11.73 -3.51 3.49
CA LEU A 482 11.96 -2.54 2.43
C LEU A 482 12.04 -1.15 3.08
N GLU A 483 13.19 -0.81 3.66
CA GLU A 483 13.51 0.56 4.01
C GLU A 483 13.32 1.42 2.75
N PRO A 484 12.85 2.68 2.88
CA PRO A 484 12.67 3.56 1.73
C PRO A 484 13.91 3.49 0.85
N LEU A 485 13.72 3.22 -0.44
CA LEU A 485 14.78 3.09 -1.43
C LEU A 485 15.66 4.35 -1.39
N SER A 486 16.74 4.31 -0.63
CA SER A 486 17.68 5.42 -0.38
C SER A 486 18.93 5.27 -1.23
N GLU A 487 19.88 6.21 -1.10
CA GLU A 487 21.20 6.14 -1.77
C GLU A 487 21.95 4.81 -1.53
N ILE A 488 21.62 4.09 -0.45
CA ILE A 488 22.21 2.80 -0.10
C ILE A 488 22.09 1.78 -1.24
N TRP A 489 21.01 1.86 -2.04
CA TRP A 489 20.80 0.94 -3.16
C TRP A 489 21.71 1.20 -4.35
N LEU A 490 22.26 2.40 -4.52
CA LEU A 490 23.20 2.69 -5.61
C LEU A 490 24.45 1.81 -5.50
N ASP A 491 24.95 1.59 -4.29
CA ASP A 491 26.10 0.73 -4.04
C ASP A 491 25.82 -0.72 -4.43
N PHE A 492 24.57 -1.15 -4.37
CA PHE A 492 24.15 -2.50 -4.72
C PHE A 492 23.91 -2.68 -6.23
N LEU A 493 23.32 -1.67 -6.87
CA LEU A 493 22.98 -1.68 -8.30
C LEU A 493 24.22 -1.47 -9.19
N LEU A 494 25.17 -0.66 -8.74
CA LEU A 494 26.31 -0.18 -9.52
C LEU A 494 27.63 -0.79 -9.05
N GLU A 495 28.53 -1.09 -9.99
CA GLU A 495 29.84 -1.67 -9.67
C GLU A 495 30.72 -0.67 -8.93
N ASP A 496 30.80 0.57 -9.43
CA ASP A 496 31.63 1.65 -8.89
C ASP A 496 30.80 2.91 -8.54
N ALA A 497 29.93 2.76 -7.54
CA ALA A 497 29.13 3.88 -7.01
C ALA A 497 29.99 5.01 -6.41
N GLY A 498 31.26 4.74 -6.05
CA GLY A 498 32.19 5.75 -5.54
C GLY A 498 32.70 6.71 -6.61
N SER A 499 32.58 6.36 -7.90
CA SER A 499 32.99 7.19 -9.03
C SER A 499 31.91 8.13 -9.56
N LEU A 500 30.70 8.06 -8.99
CA LEU A 500 29.55 8.84 -9.43
C LEU A 500 29.75 10.35 -9.19
N SER A 501 29.08 11.16 -10.01
CA SER A 501 29.05 12.60 -9.84
C SER A 501 28.34 12.99 -8.54
N GLU A 502 28.95 13.88 -7.77
CA GLU A 502 28.35 14.56 -6.61
C GLU A 502 28.19 16.07 -6.88
N ALA A 503 28.04 16.45 -8.16
CA ALA A 503 27.85 17.85 -8.53
C ALA A 503 26.55 18.40 -7.93
N GLU A 504 26.56 19.69 -7.60
CA GLU A 504 25.43 20.36 -6.96
C GLU A 504 24.98 21.60 -7.75
N LEU A 505 23.67 21.73 -7.91
CA LEU A 505 23.03 22.87 -8.55
C LEU A 505 22.96 24.06 -7.59
N ASN A 506 23.32 25.25 -8.09
CA ASN A 506 23.21 26.48 -7.32
C ASN A 506 21.77 27.01 -7.31
N THR A 507 21.14 27.02 -6.14
CA THR A 507 19.72 27.42 -6.00
C THR A 507 19.50 28.94 -5.85
N PHE A 508 20.54 29.74 -5.67
CA PHE A 508 20.41 31.15 -5.28
C PHE A 508 19.72 32.04 -6.33
N PHE A 509 19.78 31.67 -7.60
CA PHE A 509 19.26 32.46 -8.73
C PHE A 509 18.14 31.75 -9.50
N LEU A 510 17.50 30.72 -8.94
CA LEU A 510 16.52 29.95 -9.70
C LEU A 510 15.29 30.80 -10.05
N PRO A 511 14.85 30.81 -11.32
CA PRO A 511 13.58 31.44 -11.71
C PRO A 511 12.40 30.76 -11.00
N ILE A 512 11.61 31.54 -10.29
CA ILE A 512 10.31 31.10 -9.80
C ILE A 512 9.35 31.20 -11.00
N LEU A 513 8.86 30.07 -11.52
CA LEU A 513 7.74 30.09 -12.45
C LEU A 513 6.54 30.71 -11.73
N ASP A 514 5.73 31.54 -12.41
CA ASP A 514 4.51 32.14 -11.87
C ASP A 514 3.44 31.04 -11.63
N GLY A 515 3.64 30.28 -10.56
CA GLY A 515 2.85 29.16 -10.12
C GLY A 515 3.39 28.76 -8.77
N LYS A 516 2.51 28.58 -7.77
CA LYS A 516 2.94 27.98 -6.51
C LYS A 516 3.50 26.60 -6.86
N GLU A 517 4.82 26.43 -6.82
CA GLU A 517 5.36 25.17 -6.34
C GLU A 517 4.86 25.07 -4.89
N GLU A 518 3.68 24.48 -4.73
CA GLU A 518 3.45 23.72 -3.51
C GLU A 518 4.64 22.78 -3.46
N ALA A 519 5.43 22.88 -2.39
CA ALA A 519 6.39 21.87 -2.05
C ALA A 519 5.61 20.56 -1.95
N GLU A 520 5.49 19.84 -3.07
CA GLU A 520 5.18 18.44 -3.05
C GLU A 520 6.37 17.85 -2.29
N GLU A 521 6.19 17.69 -0.97
CA GLU A 521 6.95 16.75 -0.14
C GLU A 521 6.86 15.39 -0.82
N THR A 522 7.71 15.19 -1.83
CA THR A 522 7.86 13.96 -2.61
C THR A 522 8.91 13.06 -1.96
N ALA A 523 9.06 13.22 -0.65
CA ALA A 523 9.57 12.20 0.25
C ALA A 523 8.38 11.71 1.08
N GLY A 524 7.46 10.94 0.50
CA GLY A 524 6.49 10.20 1.33
C GLY A 524 5.13 9.80 0.75
N ASN A 525 4.63 10.36 -0.34
CA ASN A 525 3.30 9.98 -0.86
C ASN A 525 3.36 9.02 -2.06
N THR A 526 3.39 7.74 -1.68
CA THR A 526 2.86 6.52 -2.32
C THR A 526 3.23 6.24 -3.78
N ASP A 527 4.22 5.34 -3.91
CA ASP A 527 4.73 4.75 -5.16
C ASP A 527 3.62 4.22 -6.11
N ASP A 528 2.49 3.77 -5.55
CA ASP A 528 1.30 3.33 -6.31
C ASP A 528 0.72 4.44 -7.21
N THR A 529 0.79 5.70 -6.80
CA THR A 529 0.19 6.82 -7.57
C THR A 529 0.95 7.12 -8.85
N MET A 530 2.28 6.93 -8.84
CA MET A 530 3.12 7.17 -10.02
C MET A 530 2.89 6.11 -11.09
N PHE A 531 2.86 4.83 -10.70
CA PHE A 531 2.63 3.73 -11.63
C PHE A 531 1.23 3.80 -12.26
N GLU A 532 0.20 4.10 -11.47
CA GLU A 532 -1.16 4.28 -11.99
C GLU A 532 -1.27 5.50 -12.91
N THR A 533 -0.61 6.61 -12.57
CA THR A 533 -0.56 7.79 -13.47
C THR A 533 0.16 7.45 -14.78
N LEU A 534 1.27 6.72 -14.72
CA LEU A 534 2.00 6.25 -15.89
C LEU A 534 1.11 5.35 -16.76
N CYS A 535 0.43 4.38 -16.17
CA CYS A 535 -0.49 3.49 -16.88
C CYS A 535 -1.63 4.28 -17.52
N GLY A 536 -2.23 5.24 -16.82
CA GLY A 536 -3.26 6.12 -17.37
C GLY A 536 -2.76 6.94 -18.57
N VAL A 537 -1.57 7.53 -18.46
CA VAL A 537 -0.90 8.27 -19.54
C VAL A 537 -0.68 7.38 -20.77
N LEU A 538 -0.21 6.16 -20.57
CA LEU A 538 0.12 5.22 -21.63
C LEU A 538 -1.12 4.58 -22.29
N ARG A 539 -2.20 4.30 -21.53
CA ARG A 539 -3.49 3.79 -22.05
C ARG A 539 -4.18 4.79 -22.98
N ASN A 540 -4.06 6.08 -22.69
CA ASN A 540 -4.58 7.14 -23.56
C ASN A 540 -3.80 7.23 -24.89
N GLY A 541 -2.66 6.54 -25.00
CA GLY A 541 -1.81 6.52 -26.17
C GLY A 541 -0.93 7.77 -26.24
N ILE A 542 0.37 7.56 -26.47
CA ILE A 542 1.35 8.65 -26.55
C ILE A 542 1.01 9.64 -27.69
N SER A 543 0.30 9.19 -28.72
CA SER A 543 -0.20 10.04 -29.81
C SER A 543 -1.23 11.09 -29.37
N GLN A 544 -2.06 10.82 -28.35
CA GLN A 544 -2.97 11.82 -27.79
C GLN A 544 -2.25 12.87 -26.94
N LEU A 545 -1.02 12.57 -26.54
CA LEU A 545 -0.11 13.44 -25.79
C LEU A 545 1.05 13.92 -26.67
N TYR A 546 0.83 14.02 -27.99
CA TYR A 546 1.88 14.32 -28.97
C TYR A 546 2.80 15.47 -28.55
N ASP A 547 2.25 16.65 -28.26
CA ASP A 547 3.07 17.82 -27.88
C ASP A 547 3.87 17.58 -26.57
N LYS A 548 3.35 16.77 -25.63
CA LYS A 548 4.09 16.41 -24.41
C LYS A 548 5.21 15.42 -24.70
N ALA A 549 4.92 14.37 -25.46
CA ALA A 549 5.91 13.38 -25.85
C ALA A 549 7.07 14.00 -26.62
N VAL A 550 6.75 14.92 -27.54
CA VAL A 550 7.75 15.70 -28.28
C VAL A 550 8.56 16.59 -27.34
N PHE A 551 7.93 17.23 -26.35
CA PHE A 551 8.64 18.03 -25.35
C PHE A 551 9.61 17.18 -24.52
N ASP A 552 9.19 16.01 -24.05
CA ASP A 552 10.05 15.10 -23.28
C ASP A 552 11.20 14.55 -24.13
N MET A 553 10.97 14.33 -25.43
CA MET A 553 12.05 13.98 -26.37
C MET A 553 13.04 15.12 -26.57
N TYR A 554 12.56 16.36 -26.65
CA TYR A 554 13.44 17.52 -26.66
C TYR A 554 14.29 17.58 -25.38
N LEU A 555 13.69 17.33 -24.20
CA LEU A 555 14.42 17.28 -22.94
C LEU A 555 15.45 16.14 -22.94
N HIS A 556 15.08 15.00 -23.49
CA HIS A 556 16.01 13.90 -23.68
C HIS A 556 17.22 14.38 -24.50
N ASP A 557 17.01 14.90 -25.70
CA ASP A 557 18.11 15.22 -26.62
C ASP A 557 18.99 16.42 -26.19
N ARG A 558 18.50 17.29 -25.31
CA ARG A 558 19.21 18.52 -24.89
C ARG A 558 19.88 18.44 -23.52
N PHE A 559 19.59 17.43 -22.72
CA PHE A 559 20.13 17.27 -21.37
C PHE A 559 20.83 15.92 -21.20
N ASN A 560 21.92 15.91 -20.44
CA ASN A 560 22.67 14.70 -20.12
C ASN A 560 21.85 13.72 -19.26
N SER A 561 22.13 12.44 -19.38
CA SER A 561 21.63 11.37 -18.50
C SER A 561 22.79 10.62 -17.89
N TYR A 562 22.55 9.80 -16.86
CA TYR A 562 23.56 8.86 -16.36
C TYR A 562 24.13 7.96 -17.47
N ALA A 563 23.29 7.51 -18.40
CA ALA A 563 23.72 6.66 -19.52
C ALA A 563 24.49 7.43 -20.61
N ASN A 564 24.28 8.74 -20.75
CA ASN A 564 24.92 9.56 -21.76
C ASN A 564 25.22 10.97 -21.22
N THR A 565 26.46 11.16 -20.76
CA THR A 565 26.96 12.41 -20.16
C THR A 565 27.64 13.35 -21.17
N ASP A 566 27.64 12.99 -22.46
CA ASP A 566 28.36 13.72 -23.52
C ASP A 566 27.44 14.59 -24.40
N ARG A 567 26.11 14.58 -24.18
CA ARG A 567 25.14 15.39 -24.95
C ARG A 567 25.43 16.88 -24.80
N MET A 568 25.73 17.29 -23.58
CA MET A 568 26.04 18.66 -23.21
C MET A 568 27.42 18.74 -22.56
N ARG A 569 28.41 19.28 -23.30
CA ARG A 569 29.81 19.30 -22.86
C ARG A 569 30.11 20.23 -21.68
N ALA A 570 29.31 21.28 -21.50
CA ALA A 570 29.45 22.21 -20.40
C ALA A 570 28.13 22.25 -19.63
N SER A 571 28.01 21.30 -18.71
CA SER A 571 26.89 21.22 -17.80
C SER A 571 27.38 21.28 -16.35
N VAL A 572 26.54 21.86 -15.48
CA VAL A 572 26.74 21.92 -14.03
C VAL A 572 26.49 20.56 -13.39
N LEU A 573 25.51 19.81 -13.89
CA LEU A 573 25.15 18.48 -13.41
C LEU A 573 25.49 17.44 -14.48
N LYS A 574 25.99 16.26 -14.08
CA LYS A 574 26.18 15.16 -15.04
C LYS A 574 24.89 14.40 -15.30
N TYR A 575 23.97 14.36 -14.34
CA TYR A 575 22.73 13.58 -14.38
C TYR A 575 21.52 14.52 -14.48
N GLU A 576 21.48 15.29 -15.56
CA GLU A 576 20.51 16.38 -15.74
C GLU A 576 19.08 15.88 -15.90
N GLN A 577 18.85 14.81 -16.67
CA GLN A 577 17.51 14.24 -16.82
C GLN A 577 17.00 13.64 -15.50
N GLU A 578 17.87 13.09 -14.67
CA GLU A 578 17.54 12.64 -13.32
C GLU A 578 17.17 13.83 -12.42
N TYR A 579 17.83 14.99 -12.57
CA TYR A 579 17.37 16.24 -11.94
C TYR A 579 15.99 16.66 -12.46
N LEU A 580 15.73 16.60 -13.76
CA LEU A 580 14.41 16.91 -14.32
C LEU A 580 13.33 16.02 -13.68
N LEU A 581 13.63 14.74 -13.45
CA LEU A 581 12.72 13.78 -12.83
C LEU A 581 12.53 14.01 -11.32
N CYS A 582 13.62 14.13 -10.56
CA CYS A 582 13.63 14.10 -9.09
C CYS A 582 13.69 15.48 -8.42
N GLY A 583 14.38 16.45 -9.04
CA GLY A 583 14.44 17.84 -8.58
C GLY A 583 15.36 18.12 -7.39
N ASN A 584 16.16 17.15 -6.93
CA ASN A 584 17.14 17.38 -5.86
C ASN A 584 18.35 18.15 -6.40
N THR A 585 19.05 18.90 -5.58
CA THR A 585 20.19 19.70 -6.09
C THR A 585 21.43 18.88 -6.41
N ASN A 586 21.56 17.67 -5.87
CA ASN A 586 22.76 16.83 -5.98
C ASN A 586 22.56 15.70 -7.00
N ASP A 587 23.55 15.51 -7.88
CA ASP A 587 23.57 14.46 -8.92
C ASP A 587 23.31 13.06 -8.34
N ARG A 588 24.02 12.67 -7.27
CA ARG A 588 23.96 11.34 -6.67
C ARG A 588 22.56 11.04 -6.12
N VAL A 589 21.96 12.02 -5.43
CA VAL A 589 20.59 11.92 -4.90
C VAL A 589 19.58 11.76 -6.03
N ASN A 590 19.72 12.53 -7.12
CA ASN A 590 18.83 12.42 -8.28
C ASN A 590 18.94 11.06 -8.97
N LEU A 591 20.16 10.54 -9.15
CA LEU A 591 20.38 9.22 -9.72
C LEU A 591 19.80 8.12 -8.82
N ALA A 592 19.98 8.22 -7.50
CA ALA A 592 19.36 7.30 -6.54
C ALA A 592 17.83 7.31 -6.68
N GLY A 593 17.22 8.50 -6.75
CA GLY A 593 15.79 8.66 -6.96
C GLY A 593 15.30 8.05 -8.28
N ALA A 594 16.01 8.29 -9.38
CA ALA A 594 15.65 7.73 -10.69
C ALA A 594 15.76 6.19 -10.70
N MET A 595 16.83 5.64 -10.13
CA MET A 595 17.04 4.19 -10.02
C MET A 595 16.02 3.52 -9.10
N ALA A 596 15.61 4.19 -8.02
CA ALA A 596 14.55 3.70 -7.14
C ALA A 596 13.21 3.60 -7.89
N GLN A 597 12.84 4.63 -8.65
CA GLN A 597 11.61 4.61 -9.46
C GLN A 597 11.65 3.52 -10.54
N LEU A 598 12.81 3.33 -11.18
CA LEU A 598 13.02 2.22 -12.11
C LEU A 598 12.90 0.85 -11.43
N LEU A 599 13.53 0.67 -10.27
CA LEU A 599 13.45 -0.57 -9.50
C LEU A 599 12.01 -0.93 -9.16
N MET A 600 11.18 0.05 -8.80
CA MET A 600 9.76 -0.18 -8.54
C MET A 600 9.01 -0.64 -9.79
N LEU A 601 9.23 0.01 -10.95
CA LEU A 601 8.66 -0.46 -12.22
C LEU A 601 9.10 -1.89 -12.56
N ARG A 602 10.37 -2.23 -12.27
CA ARG A 602 10.89 -3.59 -12.46
C ARG A 602 10.31 -4.58 -11.46
N MET A 603 10.08 -4.17 -10.22
CA MET A 603 9.47 -5.01 -9.18
C MET A 603 8.04 -5.37 -9.53
N ILE A 604 7.27 -4.46 -10.15
CA ILE A 604 5.93 -4.76 -10.65
C ILE A 604 5.99 -5.84 -11.75
N SER A 605 6.86 -5.66 -12.74
CA SER A 605 7.03 -6.64 -13.83
C SER A 605 7.52 -8.01 -13.33
N ALA A 606 8.51 -8.03 -12.43
CA ALA A 606 9.03 -9.25 -11.81
C ALA A 606 8.00 -9.91 -10.87
N GLY A 607 7.27 -9.10 -10.09
CA GLY A 607 6.17 -9.53 -9.25
C GLY A 607 5.10 -10.21 -10.08
N LEU A 608 4.65 -9.56 -11.16
CA LEU A 608 3.68 -10.13 -12.07
C LEU A 608 4.08 -11.52 -12.55
N PHE A 609 5.31 -11.67 -13.03
CA PHE A 609 5.83 -12.95 -13.47
C PHE A 609 5.88 -13.99 -12.34
N THR A 610 6.42 -13.65 -11.17
CA THR A 610 6.57 -14.61 -10.06
C THR A 610 5.23 -15.09 -9.49
N PHE A 611 4.22 -14.21 -9.46
CA PHE A 611 2.88 -14.49 -8.92
C PHE A 611 1.97 -15.22 -9.90
N THR A 612 2.23 -15.14 -11.21
CA THR A 612 1.46 -15.85 -12.23
C THR A 612 2.17 -17.14 -12.66
N ASP A 613 3.49 -17.13 -12.89
CA ASP A 613 4.17 -18.30 -13.47
C ASP A 613 4.01 -19.59 -12.64
N SER A 614 3.62 -20.67 -13.32
CA SER A 614 3.29 -21.96 -12.69
C SER A 614 4.51 -22.63 -12.04
N ASP A 615 5.71 -22.50 -12.61
CA ASP A 615 6.92 -23.12 -12.06
C ASP A 615 7.42 -22.34 -10.83
N THR A 616 7.43 -21.00 -10.88
CA THR A 616 7.79 -20.17 -9.71
C THR A 616 6.82 -20.36 -8.56
N THR A 617 5.50 -20.28 -8.83
CA THR A 617 4.46 -20.43 -7.81
C THR A 617 4.44 -21.83 -7.19
N ALA A 618 4.65 -22.89 -7.98
CA ALA A 618 4.75 -24.26 -7.48
C ALA A 618 5.98 -24.46 -6.60
N ARG A 619 7.14 -23.92 -6.98
CA ARG A 619 8.38 -24.01 -6.18
C ARG A 619 8.30 -23.21 -4.89
N ALA A 620 7.76 -22.00 -4.95
CA ALA A 620 7.52 -21.19 -3.76
C ALA A 620 6.51 -21.87 -2.83
N GLY A 621 5.44 -22.47 -3.38
CA GLY A 621 4.48 -23.27 -2.62
C GLY A 621 5.11 -24.50 -1.96
N ALA A 622 5.97 -25.23 -2.67
CA ALA A 622 6.69 -26.37 -2.11
C ALA A 622 7.66 -25.96 -0.98
N ALA A 623 8.36 -24.84 -1.13
CA ALA A 623 9.22 -24.29 -0.09
C ALA A 623 8.41 -23.80 1.12
N ALA A 624 7.30 -23.11 0.89
CA ALA A 624 6.40 -22.68 1.95
C ALA A 624 5.77 -23.86 2.70
N GLN A 625 5.41 -24.94 1.99
CA GLN A 625 4.93 -26.17 2.61
C GLN A 625 6.03 -26.83 3.45
N ALA A 626 7.29 -26.78 3.02
CA ALA A 626 8.40 -27.29 3.83
C ALA A 626 8.64 -26.45 5.09
N ILE A 627 8.48 -25.13 5.01
CA ILE A 627 8.73 -24.19 6.11
C ILE A 627 7.56 -24.13 7.11
N ALA A 628 6.32 -24.05 6.63
CA ALA A 628 5.13 -23.79 7.46
C ALA A 628 4.12 -24.94 7.43
N GLY A 629 4.27 -25.92 6.54
CA GLY A 629 3.30 -27.01 6.40
C GLY A 629 3.13 -27.87 7.65
N PHE A 630 4.17 -27.95 8.50
CA PHE A 630 4.09 -28.66 9.78
C PHE A 630 3.03 -28.08 10.72
N THR A 631 2.62 -26.83 10.52
CA THR A 631 1.57 -26.20 11.34
C THR A 631 0.18 -26.72 11.03
N GLY A 632 -0.01 -27.37 9.87
CA GLY A 632 -1.33 -27.76 9.40
C GLY A 632 -2.27 -26.58 9.09
N LEU A 633 -1.75 -25.35 9.04
CA LEU A 633 -2.51 -24.14 8.73
C LEU A 633 -2.19 -23.70 7.30
N PRO A 634 -3.09 -23.92 6.32
CA PRO A 634 -2.80 -23.58 4.93
C PRO A 634 -2.64 -22.06 4.72
N PHE A 635 -3.28 -21.20 5.54
CA PHE A 635 -3.00 -19.76 5.57
C PHE A 635 -1.52 -19.45 5.82
N LEU A 636 -0.89 -20.08 6.81
CA LEU A 636 0.52 -19.78 7.12
C LEU A 636 1.42 -20.20 5.95
N VAL A 637 1.09 -21.32 5.29
CA VAL A 637 1.75 -21.74 4.06
C VAL A 637 1.55 -20.69 2.95
N ALA A 638 0.35 -20.13 2.80
CA ALA A 638 0.07 -19.08 1.82
C ALA A 638 0.87 -17.79 2.11
N ILE A 639 0.93 -17.31 3.36
CA ILE A 639 1.75 -16.15 3.74
C ILE A 639 3.21 -16.38 3.37
N VAL A 640 3.78 -17.53 3.79
CA VAL A 640 5.18 -17.83 3.54
C VAL A 640 5.45 -17.95 2.03
N LYS A 641 4.53 -18.54 1.26
CA LYS A 641 4.62 -18.59 -0.20
C LYS A 641 4.69 -17.18 -0.79
N TYR A 642 3.79 -16.28 -0.42
CA TYR A 642 3.78 -14.92 -0.95
C TYR A 642 4.99 -14.10 -0.52
N LEU A 643 5.47 -14.30 0.69
CA LEU A 643 6.70 -13.68 1.17
C LEU A 643 7.92 -14.13 0.35
N ILE A 644 8.02 -15.43 0.05
CA ILE A 644 9.05 -15.97 -0.85
C ILE A 644 8.92 -15.35 -2.24
N LEU A 645 7.71 -15.29 -2.81
CA LEU A 645 7.47 -14.71 -4.14
C LEU A 645 7.85 -13.23 -4.21
N THR A 646 7.50 -12.44 -3.18
CA THR A 646 7.85 -11.02 -3.10
C THR A 646 9.36 -10.81 -3.01
N VAL A 647 10.07 -11.58 -2.16
CA VAL A 647 11.54 -11.52 -2.08
C VAL A 647 12.17 -11.91 -3.42
N TRP A 648 11.65 -12.95 -4.06
CA TRP A 648 12.15 -13.43 -5.35
C TRP A 648 11.94 -12.40 -6.47
N ALA A 649 10.77 -11.76 -6.51
CA ALA A 649 10.46 -10.66 -7.42
C ALA A 649 11.39 -9.47 -7.19
N PHE A 650 11.62 -9.11 -5.93
CA PHE A 650 12.51 -8.01 -5.57
C PHE A 650 13.94 -8.27 -6.03
N GLU A 651 14.51 -9.44 -5.73
CA GLU A 651 15.89 -9.77 -6.15
C GLU A 651 16.04 -9.78 -7.67
N GLN A 652 15.04 -10.29 -8.38
CA GLN A 652 15.00 -10.24 -9.84
C GLN A 652 14.96 -8.78 -10.34
N ALA A 653 14.12 -7.93 -9.75
CA ALA A 653 14.02 -6.52 -10.11
C ALA A 653 15.33 -5.76 -9.86
N VAL A 654 16.04 -6.09 -8.78
CA VAL A 654 17.37 -5.53 -8.47
C VAL A 654 18.38 -5.94 -9.54
N VAL A 655 18.42 -7.22 -9.94
CA VAL A 655 19.29 -7.68 -11.04
C VAL A 655 18.96 -6.99 -12.36
N GLU A 656 17.68 -6.84 -12.68
CA GLU A 656 17.23 -6.18 -13.90
C GLU A 656 17.60 -4.70 -13.92
N THR A 657 17.37 -3.99 -12.81
CA THR A 657 17.76 -2.58 -12.65
C THR A 657 19.27 -2.42 -12.76
N ALA A 658 20.03 -3.33 -12.15
CA ALA A 658 21.48 -3.38 -12.24
C ALA A 658 21.97 -3.68 -13.68
N ALA A 659 21.23 -4.50 -14.45
CA ALA A 659 21.52 -4.74 -15.87
C ALA A 659 21.24 -3.49 -16.72
N ILE A 660 20.12 -2.81 -16.48
CA ILE A 660 19.75 -1.56 -17.15
C ILE A 660 20.80 -0.47 -16.87
N ALA A 661 21.25 -0.35 -15.61
CA ALA A 661 22.28 0.59 -15.21
C ALA A 661 23.66 0.31 -15.83
N ARG A 662 23.90 -0.91 -16.33
CA ARG A 662 25.09 -1.31 -17.12
C ARG A 662 24.88 -1.12 -18.63
N GLY A 663 23.80 -0.46 -19.05
CA GLY A 663 23.49 -0.14 -20.44
C GLY A 663 22.82 -1.27 -21.21
N LYS A 664 22.38 -2.35 -20.54
CA LYS A 664 21.63 -3.42 -21.21
C LYS A 664 20.17 -3.03 -21.42
N LYS A 665 19.56 -3.62 -22.45
CA LYS A 665 18.11 -3.55 -22.65
C LYS A 665 17.40 -4.73 -21.99
N VAL A 666 16.45 -4.42 -21.12
CA VAL A 666 15.69 -5.43 -20.37
C VAL A 666 14.26 -5.52 -20.91
N PRO A 667 13.71 -6.73 -21.14
CA PRO A 667 12.33 -6.92 -21.56
C PRO A 667 11.35 -6.17 -20.65
N VAL A 668 10.35 -5.48 -21.21
CA VAL A 668 9.35 -4.74 -20.41
C VAL A 668 8.59 -5.68 -19.49
N LEU A 669 8.21 -6.84 -20.00
CA LEU A 669 7.59 -7.93 -19.26
C LEU A 669 8.63 -8.99 -18.93
N THR A 670 8.80 -9.28 -17.65
CA THR A 670 9.63 -10.40 -17.19
C THR A 670 9.03 -11.72 -17.68
N SER A 671 9.87 -12.59 -18.22
CA SER A 671 9.49 -13.90 -18.74
C SER A 671 10.43 -14.99 -18.26
N LYS A 672 10.09 -16.26 -18.53
CA LYS A 672 10.95 -17.42 -18.22
C LYS A 672 12.37 -17.28 -18.77
N GLU A 673 12.54 -16.59 -19.90
CA GLU A 673 13.83 -16.42 -20.57
C GLU A 673 14.69 -15.32 -19.94
N SER A 674 14.04 -14.29 -19.36
CA SER A 674 14.73 -13.15 -18.72
C SER A 674 14.89 -13.32 -17.21
N PHE A 675 14.21 -14.29 -16.61
CA PHE A 675 14.27 -14.58 -15.19
C PHE A 675 15.59 -15.28 -14.81
N CYS A 676 16.41 -14.60 -13.99
CA CYS A 676 17.81 -14.98 -13.75
C CYS A 676 18.07 -15.57 -12.37
N ILE A 677 17.24 -15.23 -11.37
CA ILE A 677 17.38 -15.66 -9.98
C ILE A 677 16.68 -17.00 -9.77
N LYS A 678 17.38 -17.96 -9.15
CA LYS A 678 16.79 -19.25 -8.74
C LYS A 678 16.37 -19.20 -7.27
N LEU A 679 15.38 -20.00 -6.88
CA LEU A 679 14.90 -20.07 -5.49
C LEU A 679 16.01 -20.30 -4.45
N GLY A 680 16.97 -21.17 -4.75
CA GLY A 680 18.10 -21.45 -3.83
C GLY A 680 19.13 -20.31 -3.73
N GLU A 681 19.06 -19.32 -4.60
CA GLU A 681 19.96 -18.16 -4.62
C GLU A 681 19.45 -17.02 -3.72
N LEU A 682 18.18 -17.05 -3.28
CA LEU A 682 17.58 -16.01 -2.43
C LEU A 682 18.33 -15.81 -1.10
N LEU A 683 18.84 -16.90 -0.51
CA LEU A 683 19.61 -16.84 0.73
C LEU A 683 21.04 -16.29 0.53
N SER A 684 21.47 -16.11 -0.73
CA SER A 684 22.81 -15.64 -1.10
C SER A 684 22.78 -14.22 -1.70
N PHE A 685 21.71 -13.46 -1.43
CA PHE A 685 21.57 -12.07 -1.87
C PHE A 685 22.81 -11.25 -1.48
N SER A 686 23.50 -10.72 -2.49
CA SER A 686 24.77 -10.01 -2.32
C SER A 686 25.08 -9.16 -3.54
N LYS A 687 25.88 -8.10 -3.34
CA LYS A 687 26.31 -7.20 -4.42
C LYS A 687 27.03 -7.98 -5.52
N GLU A 688 27.85 -8.97 -5.14
CA GLU A 688 28.60 -9.82 -6.06
C GLU A 688 27.69 -10.69 -6.93
N LEU A 689 26.67 -11.32 -6.33
CA LEU A 689 25.69 -12.12 -7.07
C LEU A 689 24.90 -11.25 -8.05
N THR A 690 24.44 -10.07 -7.60
CA THR A 690 23.71 -9.13 -8.43
C THR A 690 24.55 -8.65 -9.61
N ALA A 691 25.82 -8.30 -9.38
CA ALA A 691 26.73 -7.88 -10.45
C ALA A 691 26.98 -8.99 -11.47
N LEU A 692 27.18 -10.24 -11.01
CA LEU A 692 27.35 -11.40 -11.88
C LEU A 692 26.12 -11.62 -12.77
N LYS A 693 24.92 -11.68 -12.17
CA LYS A 693 23.67 -11.95 -12.88
C LYS A 693 23.33 -10.81 -13.85
N ALA A 694 23.51 -9.56 -13.44
CA ALA A 694 23.34 -8.40 -14.31
C ALA A 694 24.33 -8.42 -15.49
N GLY A 695 25.58 -8.82 -15.25
CA GLY A 695 26.62 -9.00 -16.28
C GLY A 695 26.32 -10.12 -17.28
N GLU A 696 25.62 -11.18 -16.88
CA GLU A 696 25.21 -12.29 -17.74
C GLU A 696 23.82 -12.12 -18.36
N PHE A 697 23.06 -11.10 -17.94
CA PHE A 697 21.70 -10.83 -18.43
C PHE A 697 21.65 -10.76 -19.96
N LYS A 698 20.71 -11.49 -20.57
CA LYS A 698 20.54 -11.56 -22.03
C LYS A 698 19.44 -10.61 -22.48
N GLU A 699 19.74 -9.81 -23.49
CA GLU A 699 18.73 -8.97 -24.13
C GLU A 699 17.79 -9.83 -24.98
N GLY A 700 16.49 -9.52 -24.96
CA GLY A 700 15.47 -10.27 -25.69
C GLY A 700 14.10 -9.60 -25.61
N GLY A 701 13.17 -10.04 -26.46
CA GLY A 701 11.80 -9.54 -26.49
C GLY A 701 11.68 -8.02 -26.73
N PRO A 702 10.49 -7.44 -26.50
CA PRO A 702 10.30 -6.00 -26.46
C PRO A 702 10.94 -5.43 -25.20
N SER A 703 12.14 -4.87 -25.34
CA SER A 703 12.99 -4.38 -24.25
C SER A 703 13.17 -2.87 -24.24
N LEU A 704 13.43 -2.29 -23.07
CA LEU A 704 13.76 -0.88 -22.88
C LEU A 704 15.16 -0.72 -22.29
N SER A 705 15.84 0.33 -22.72
CA SER A 705 17.08 0.85 -22.14
C SER A 705 16.80 1.80 -20.97
N TYR A 706 17.85 2.16 -20.21
CA TYR A 706 17.76 3.13 -19.12
C TYR A 706 17.11 4.45 -19.57
N GLU A 707 17.53 4.94 -20.73
CA GLU A 707 17.07 6.20 -21.31
C GLU A 707 15.58 6.15 -21.69
N GLU A 708 15.09 5.03 -22.19
CA GLU A 708 13.68 4.87 -22.53
C GLU A 708 12.80 4.71 -21.28
N TYR A 709 13.33 4.11 -20.20
CA TYR A 709 12.66 4.11 -18.90
C TYR A 709 12.62 5.52 -18.29
N LEU A 710 13.71 6.27 -18.38
CA LEU A 710 13.75 7.65 -17.90
C LEU A 710 12.76 8.53 -18.67
N TYR A 711 12.65 8.33 -19.98
CA TYR A 711 11.62 8.97 -20.80
C TYR A 711 10.20 8.61 -20.34
N ALA A 712 9.92 7.33 -20.05
CA ALA A 712 8.63 6.91 -19.51
C ALA A 712 8.29 7.60 -18.18
N LEU A 713 9.27 7.73 -17.28
CA LEU A 713 9.11 8.40 -15.99
C LEU A 713 8.88 9.91 -16.12
N LEU A 714 9.55 10.57 -17.08
CA LEU A 714 9.35 11.99 -17.38
C LEU A 714 7.94 12.28 -17.93
N LEU A 715 7.37 11.38 -18.76
CA LEU A 715 6.01 11.48 -19.28
C LEU A 715 4.93 11.57 -18.19
N VAL A 716 5.22 11.16 -16.96
CA VAL A 716 4.30 11.25 -15.81
C VAL A 716 4.32 12.63 -15.16
N ARG A 717 5.44 13.37 -15.29
CA ARG A 717 5.63 14.67 -14.63
C ARG A 717 4.82 15.76 -15.33
N LYS A 718 4.42 16.79 -14.57
CA LYS A 718 3.70 17.95 -15.11
C LYS A 718 4.66 18.77 -16.00
N ASN A 719 4.14 19.29 -17.11
CA ASN A 719 4.96 20.06 -18.05
C ASN A 719 5.53 21.32 -17.40
N GLU A 720 4.78 21.98 -16.52
CA GLU A 720 5.24 23.17 -15.80
C GLU A 720 6.44 22.85 -14.89
N THR A 721 6.41 21.71 -14.20
CA THR A 721 7.51 21.25 -13.35
C THR A 721 8.76 20.95 -14.18
N LEU A 722 8.61 20.21 -15.28
CA LEU A 722 9.72 19.90 -16.18
C LEU A 722 10.28 21.16 -16.83
N ALA A 723 9.41 22.07 -17.27
CA ALA A 723 9.79 23.35 -17.84
C ALA A 723 10.58 24.22 -16.85
N GLY A 724 10.14 24.30 -15.60
CA GLY A 724 10.83 25.03 -14.55
C GLY A 724 12.23 24.47 -14.29
N ARG A 725 12.33 23.16 -14.09
CA ARG A 725 13.61 22.46 -13.87
C ARG A 725 14.54 22.56 -15.08
N ALA A 726 14.01 22.46 -16.30
CA ALA A 726 14.81 22.65 -17.51
C ALA A 726 15.34 24.08 -17.63
N LEU A 727 14.53 25.10 -17.36
CA LEU A 727 14.95 26.50 -17.37
C LEU A 727 15.99 26.81 -16.27
N ASN A 728 15.87 26.16 -15.11
CA ASN A 728 16.89 26.20 -14.05
C ASN A 728 18.25 25.67 -14.55
N LEU A 729 18.25 24.49 -15.17
CA LEU A 729 19.47 23.89 -15.72
C LEU A 729 20.05 24.73 -16.86
N ILE A 730 19.22 25.21 -17.79
CA ILE A 730 19.64 26.06 -18.90
C ILE A 730 20.37 27.30 -18.37
N GLN A 731 19.82 27.96 -17.35
CA GLN A 731 20.46 29.11 -16.73
C GLN A 731 21.83 28.76 -16.17
N GLU A 732 21.91 27.73 -15.32
CA GLU A 732 23.16 27.40 -14.65
C GLU A 732 24.22 26.88 -15.63
N ASN A 733 23.83 26.12 -16.66
CA ASN A 733 24.75 25.68 -17.73
C ASN A 733 25.28 26.84 -18.57
N ILE A 734 24.42 27.81 -18.91
CA ILE A 734 24.86 29.03 -19.61
C ILE A 734 25.82 29.81 -18.72
N ARG A 735 25.51 29.96 -17.43
CA ARG A 735 26.37 30.67 -16.47
C ARG A 735 27.71 29.97 -16.27
N TYR A 736 27.71 28.64 -16.28
CA TYR A 736 28.90 27.81 -16.17
C TYR A 736 29.83 27.98 -17.38
N GLU A 737 29.29 27.97 -18.61
CA GLU A 737 30.11 28.10 -19.82
C GLU A 737 30.48 29.56 -20.16
N TYR A 738 29.53 30.49 -20.06
CA TYR A 738 29.67 31.86 -20.57
C TYR A 738 29.82 32.94 -19.48
N GLY A 739 29.68 32.59 -18.20
CA GLY A 739 29.86 33.50 -17.06
C GLY A 739 28.58 33.85 -16.29
N GLY A 740 28.73 34.29 -15.04
CA GLY A 740 27.68 34.22 -14.01
C GLY A 740 26.58 35.30 -13.99
N SER A 741 26.50 36.22 -14.96
CA SER A 741 25.50 37.31 -14.97
C SER A 741 24.20 36.99 -15.72
N PHE A 742 24.16 35.92 -16.51
CA PHE A 742 22.97 35.50 -17.24
C PHE A 742 21.85 35.07 -16.29
N LEU A 743 20.62 35.54 -16.52
CA LEU A 743 19.43 35.15 -15.79
C LEU A 743 18.28 34.89 -16.76
N ILE A 744 17.70 33.70 -16.72
CA ILE A 744 16.64 33.30 -17.66
C ILE A 744 15.35 34.09 -17.44
N CYS A 745 15.12 34.61 -16.23
CA CYS A 745 14.00 35.52 -15.93
C CYS A 745 14.08 36.88 -16.63
N ASN A 746 15.29 37.30 -17.07
CA ASN A 746 15.47 38.51 -17.88
C ASN A 746 15.23 38.26 -19.38
N CYS A 747 15.07 37.00 -19.78
CA CYS A 747 14.89 36.63 -21.18
C CYS A 747 13.42 36.73 -21.57
N ILE A 748 13.12 37.50 -22.63
CA ILE A 748 11.77 37.72 -23.12
C ILE A 748 11.57 37.07 -24.49
N VAL A 749 10.38 36.51 -24.71
CA VAL A 749 9.97 35.94 -26.00
C VAL A 749 9.20 36.95 -26.86
N GLY A 750 8.77 38.06 -26.25
CA GLY A 750 8.06 39.13 -26.93
C GLY A 750 7.83 40.34 -26.04
N PHE A 751 7.45 41.45 -26.65
CA PHE A 751 7.13 42.69 -25.94
C PHE A 751 6.12 43.54 -26.70
N GLU A 752 5.54 44.48 -25.98
CA GLU A 752 4.64 45.51 -26.47
C GLU A 752 5.34 46.87 -26.39
N ALA A 753 5.24 47.67 -27.44
CA ALA A 753 5.84 48.99 -27.48
C ALA A 753 4.88 50.03 -28.07
N GLU A 754 5.00 51.25 -27.55
CA GLU A 754 4.34 52.44 -28.05
C GLU A 754 5.37 53.44 -28.55
N ALA A 755 5.18 53.97 -29.76
CA ALA A 755 6.05 54.97 -30.32
C ALA A 755 5.28 56.13 -30.93
N GLY A 756 5.80 57.33 -30.70
CA GLY A 756 5.35 58.57 -31.31
C GLY A 756 6.16 58.85 -32.58
N PHE A 757 5.47 59.19 -33.65
CA PHE A 757 6.07 59.60 -34.92
C PHE A 757 5.57 60.97 -35.31
N SER A 758 6.45 61.77 -35.92
CA SER A 758 6.08 63.04 -36.51
C SER A 758 6.65 63.19 -37.92
N SER A 759 5.92 63.88 -38.78
CA SER A 759 6.35 64.24 -40.13
C SER A 759 6.00 65.69 -40.40
N GLY A 760 6.87 66.38 -41.16
CA GLY A 760 6.51 67.68 -41.74
C GLY A 760 5.23 67.60 -42.60
N ALA A 761 4.60 68.74 -42.85
CA ALA A 761 3.41 68.81 -43.69
C ALA A 761 3.71 68.35 -45.13
N MET A 762 2.93 67.42 -45.66
CA MET A 762 3.23 66.73 -46.93
C MET A 762 2.70 67.47 -48.17
N TYR A 763 1.54 68.14 -48.08
CA TYR A 763 0.87 68.69 -49.29
C TYR A 763 0.46 70.17 -49.19
N LEU A 764 0.09 70.69 -48.01
CA LEU A 764 -0.46 72.06 -47.85
C LEU A 764 0.47 73.05 -47.12
N THR A 765 1.78 72.98 -47.41
CA THR A 765 2.79 73.85 -46.79
C THR A 765 2.67 75.33 -47.18
N ASN A 766 2.08 75.66 -48.34
CA ASN A 766 2.06 77.01 -48.91
C ASN A 766 0.65 77.54 -49.29
N PHE A 767 -0.42 77.09 -48.61
CA PHE A 767 -1.77 77.55 -48.94
C PHE A 767 -2.00 79.03 -48.55
N PRO A 768 -2.50 79.90 -49.45
CA PRO A 768 -2.71 81.31 -49.16
C PRO A 768 -3.77 81.51 -48.07
N GLY A 769 -3.39 82.18 -46.97
CA GLY A 769 -4.23 82.38 -45.79
C GLY A 769 -3.67 81.76 -44.49
N ARG A 770 -2.65 80.89 -44.57
CA ARG A 770 -1.89 80.44 -43.38
C ARG A 770 -0.85 81.50 -42.99
N GLY A 771 -0.99 82.07 -41.80
CA GLY A 771 -0.12 83.14 -41.27
C GLY A 771 1.35 82.70 -41.10
N LYS A 772 2.26 83.69 -41.06
CA LYS A 772 3.73 83.54 -40.94
C LYS A 772 4.23 82.99 -39.59
N ASP A 773 3.49 82.09 -38.96
CA ASP A 773 3.98 81.38 -37.78
C ASP A 773 4.48 80.00 -38.21
N ARG A 774 5.80 79.85 -38.37
CA ARG A 774 6.46 78.61 -38.82
C ARG A 774 6.49 77.52 -37.73
N SER A 775 5.66 77.62 -36.69
CA SER A 775 5.82 76.87 -35.44
C SER A 775 4.69 75.90 -35.08
N ILE A 776 3.68 75.65 -35.95
CA ILE A 776 2.56 74.76 -35.57
C ILE A 776 2.30 73.63 -36.59
N ARG A 777 2.80 72.45 -36.16
CA ARG A 777 2.31 71.07 -36.32
C ARG A 777 2.32 70.46 -37.72
N GLY A 778 3.41 69.76 -38.00
CA GLY A 778 3.36 68.56 -38.83
C GLY A 778 2.38 67.52 -38.27
N TYR A 779 2.23 66.40 -38.96
CA TYR A 779 1.40 65.30 -38.48
C TYR A 779 2.12 64.56 -37.37
N SER A 780 1.42 64.22 -36.29
CA SER A 780 1.92 63.36 -35.21
C SER A 780 0.97 62.20 -34.98
N VAL A 781 1.51 61.00 -34.86
CA VAL A 781 0.72 59.79 -34.56
C VAL A 781 1.44 58.98 -33.49
N ASN A 782 0.67 58.44 -32.56
CA ASN A 782 1.14 57.41 -31.63
C ASN A 782 0.59 56.07 -32.12
N VAL A 783 1.47 55.09 -32.19
CA VAL A 783 1.15 53.72 -32.63
C VAL A 783 1.67 52.75 -31.57
N SER A 784 0.93 51.68 -31.35
CA SER A 784 1.33 50.57 -30.50
C SER A 784 1.45 49.31 -31.35
N ALA A 785 2.38 48.44 -30.99
CA ALA A 785 2.54 47.13 -31.61
C ALA A 785 2.99 46.11 -30.58
N ARG A 786 2.65 44.85 -30.83
CA ARG A 786 3.11 43.67 -30.08
C ARG A 786 3.85 42.76 -31.03
N LYS A 787 5.01 42.26 -30.60
CA LYS A 787 5.79 41.26 -31.34
C LYS A 787 6.33 40.19 -30.40
N SER A 788 6.38 38.96 -30.89
CA SER A 788 7.03 37.81 -30.27
C SER A 788 7.72 36.97 -31.33
N TYR A 789 8.58 36.05 -30.91
CA TYR A 789 9.06 34.96 -31.76
C TYR A 789 7.92 34.05 -32.24
#